data_AF-A0A2J7YR08-F1
#
_entry.id   AF-A0A2J7YR08-F1
#
_cell.length_a   1.000
_cell.length_b   1.000
_cell.length_c   1.000
_cell.angle_alpha   90.00
_cell.angle_beta   90.00
_cell.angle_gamma   90.00
#
_symmetry.space_group_name_H-M   'P 1'
#
loop_
_entity.id
_entity.type
_entity.pdbx_description
1 polymer ?
#
loop_
_entity_poly.entity_id
_entity_poly.type
_entity_poly.pdbx_seq_one_letter_code
_entity_poly.pdbx_strand_id
1 'polypeptide(L)'
;MQDTATGALGAERAAPGERPEAVAALARSCGAEAEAVWRAARLKVASVVLGAPALPPGATWRDLILRAATAEGREEAEEAWEGAGAQPHIPAERLDHYVRRALRLLTGAPDAPHTRHGLLSAAEAEEVISAGSGPVRPLPGRRFHELFEERVRRHPDAVAVVHGPATRTYREINEDANKIAWALHRRGLRPEDVVAVVTERTPHWLAAVLAVFKAGGCYLPLEPRFPAGRMARTLTRAECRWVLADRDVPPLDEALDGRDGVHRMDVTEVIDADGPRHDPDLPVAGDQLAYVYFTSGSTGEPKGALCEHDGFLNHLYAKIEDLGVQEGDTVAQTAPQCFDISLWQLVSPLLLGGRTLLVEQEAVLDVRRFVDLLARHRVQVAQVVPTYLELLLAETPDGRAALPDLRVMAVTGEALKKELVRRWFAAFPGVPLVNCYGLTEVSDDSNHGVMHALPGHRSIPLGDTIRNCRVYVMDEQLHLVPIGAPGEIVMAGVCVGRGYVNDPDRTAAVYGHDPYRPTDRLYRSGDFGRRLPSGDFEYLGRRDSQVKISGFRIEIGEIEDRLLQVPGVRDGAVVVAGTQDDPQLVAYYTGEDAPDGDGVARALGAALPDYMVPPRLYHTSELPLSGNGKIDKIALTARAGHDRDTGGADGAGTGTPRLATDTERRVVALWARLLKVPEERIGRDSRFAELGGTSLSAIRLSIALDRLVTVADLKDTPTVADVAALLDRVSATAGEGAPADPAPPAPAPAPVPAAPAPLRVLDARGGPDPAGRAAAHRAESRAALAESGAVMLRGLGVRTPGDIADVAAALGIAAMTEREGFAPRTAHAPGVYSGSHWPADEPMCMHHELSYAATVPGTLIFGCLTAPGSGGRTTVADSQRVLAALPPGLVAPFERHGWLLRRMYHDVGVAWADAFGTADRSAVDAYCAAAGIEHAWLSDDRLATRQRRTAVVRHPRTGAPGWFNQVAFLNGLTMDPAVRDYLTDVYGPDGLPFDTSAGDGTPVPAATVDGINAVYDRFTVGEPWQEGDVLLVDNIRTAHAREPYEGRRDIAVVLGDPTELPGHVLPVSDGEHP
;
A
#
# COMPACT_ATOMS: atom_id res chain seq x y z
N MET A 1 26.75 -32.93 36.75
CA MET A 1 27.28 -34.24 37.21
C MET A 1 28.81 -34.21 37.09
N GLN A 2 29.50 -34.00 38.21
CA GLN A 2 30.87 -34.46 38.39
C GLN A 2 30.80 -35.85 39.03
N ASP A 3 31.81 -36.67 38.76
CA ASP A 3 32.05 -38.03 39.23
C ASP A 3 31.24 -39.17 38.60
N THR A 4 31.84 -39.79 37.57
CA THR A 4 32.36 -41.16 37.67
C THR A 4 33.37 -41.44 36.54
N ALA A 5 34.49 -42.08 36.90
CA ALA A 5 35.54 -42.68 36.05
C ALA A 5 36.90 -41.95 36.00
N THR A 6 37.52 -41.77 37.17
CA THR A 6 38.98 -41.91 37.30
C THR A 6 39.33 -43.40 37.27
N GLY A 7 39.98 -43.86 36.20
CA GLY A 7 40.46 -45.24 36.13
C GLY A 7 41.23 -45.56 34.86
N ALA A 8 42.55 -45.31 34.92
CA ALA A 8 43.59 -45.86 34.05
C ALA A 8 43.48 -45.55 32.54
N LEU A 9 44.24 -44.53 32.12
CA LEU A 9 45.35 -44.73 31.17
C LEU A 9 46.28 -43.53 31.32
N GLY A 10 47.47 -43.80 31.86
CA GLY A 10 48.56 -42.85 31.92
C GLY A 10 48.95 -42.39 30.53
N ALA A 11 49.62 -41.25 30.51
CA ALA A 11 50.19 -40.66 29.32
C ALA A 11 51.03 -41.65 28.50
N GLU A 12 50.48 -42.10 27.39
CA GLU A 12 51.27 -42.41 26.21
C GLU A 12 50.65 -41.69 25.01
N ARG A 13 51.47 -40.86 24.36
CA ARG A 13 51.16 -40.27 23.06
C ARG A 13 50.95 -41.42 22.08
N ALA A 14 49.69 -41.76 21.77
CA ALA A 14 49.38 -42.54 20.58
C ALA A 14 49.93 -41.78 19.36
N ALA A 15 50.78 -42.48 18.60
CA ALA A 15 51.48 -41.98 17.42
C ALA A 15 50.49 -41.36 16.40
N PRO A 16 50.93 -40.38 15.59
CA PRO A 16 50.07 -39.71 14.62
C PRO A 16 49.72 -40.68 13.48
N GLY A 17 48.60 -41.40 13.63
CA GLY A 17 48.12 -42.35 12.62
C GLY A 17 46.75 -42.99 12.89
N GLU A 18 46.38 -43.28 14.15
CA GLU A 18 45.19 -44.10 14.45
C GLU A 18 43.91 -43.31 14.86
N ARG A 19 43.89 -41.98 14.67
CA ARG A 19 42.75 -41.12 15.05
C ARG A 19 41.60 -40.92 14.02
N PRO A 20 41.65 -41.34 12.75
CA PRO A 20 40.55 -41.08 11.82
C PRO A 20 39.29 -41.96 12.02
N GLU A 21 39.43 -43.20 12.49
CA GLU A 21 38.34 -44.19 12.38
C GLU A 21 37.18 -43.97 13.38
N ALA A 22 37.48 -43.60 14.63
CA ALA A 22 36.45 -43.32 15.64
C ALA A 22 35.65 -42.05 15.30
N VAL A 23 36.31 -41.02 14.76
CA VAL A 23 35.68 -39.77 14.32
C VAL A 23 34.85 -40.00 13.05
N ALA A 24 35.36 -40.82 12.12
CA ALA A 24 34.62 -41.21 10.93
C ALA A 24 33.41 -42.10 11.25
N ALA A 25 33.48 -42.95 12.28
CA ALA A 25 32.33 -43.75 12.73
C ALA A 25 31.23 -42.87 13.35
N LEU A 26 31.60 -41.89 14.17
CA LEU A 26 30.67 -40.94 14.78
C LEU A 26 30.06 -39.97 13.75
N ALA A 27 30.86 -39.52 12.79
CA ALA A 27 30.42 -38.72 11.65
C ALA A 27 29.39 -39.47 10.79
N ARG A 28 29.62 -40.77 10.54
CA ARG A 28 28.65 -41.64 9.85
C ARG A 28 27.37 -41.87 10.64
N SER A 29 27.44 -42.02 11.97
CA SER A 29 26.22 -42.21 12.79
C SER A 29 25.36 -40.95 12.90
N CYS A 30 25.96 -39.77 12.76
CA CYS A 30 25.29 -38.48 12.89
C CYS A 30 25.04 -37.76 11.55
N GLY A 31 25.39 -38.38 10.41
CA GLY A 31 25.19 -37.80 9.08
C GLY A 31 26.01 -36.52 8.81
N ALA A 32 27.11 -36.31 9.53
CA ALA A 32 27.93 -35.11 9.45
C ALA A 32 29.30 -35.40 8.80
N GLU A 33 29.95 -34.39 8.23
CA GLU A 33 31.31 -34.56 7.69
C GLU A 33 32.33 -34.81 8.81
N ALA A 34 33.24 -35.77 8.56
CA ALA A 34 34.24 -36.18 9.55
C ALA A 34 35.13 -35.03 10.02
N GLU A 35 35.37 -34.03 9.17
CA GLU A 35 36.17 -32.86 9.49
C GLU A 35 35.45 -31.87 10.43
N ALA A 36 34.12 -31.76 10.34
CA ALA A 36 33.31 -30.97 11.26
C ALA A 36 33.24 -31.61 12.66
N VAL A 37 33.07 -32.94 12.71
CA VAL A 37 33.11 -33.71 13.98
C VAL A 37 34.49 -33.65 14.63
N TRP A 38 35.56 -33.66 13.82
CA TRP A 38 36.93 -33.52 14.31
C TRP A 38 37.21 -32.13 14.90
N ARG A 39 36.65 -31.06 14.32
CA ARG A 39 36.73 -29.70 14.86
C ARG A 39 35.95 -29.57 16.18
N ALA A 40 34.77 -30.16 16.27
CA ALA A 40 33.97 -30.18 17.50
C ALA A 40 34.65 -30.95 18.64
N ALA A 41 35.30 -32.09 18.36
CA ALA A 41 36.01 -32.90 19.36
C ALA A 41 37.28 -32.23 19.92
N ARG A 42 37.80 -31.19 19.26
CA ARG A 42 38.97 -30.41 19.71
C ARG A 42 38.63 -29.23 20.62
N LEU A 43 37.35 -28.84 20.71
CA LEU A 43 36.89 -27.79 21.61
C LEU A 43 36.79 -28.32 23.05
N LYS A 44 37.93 -28.37 23.76
CA LYS A 44 37.95 -28.42 25.22
C LYS A 44 37.69 -27.01 25.76
N VAL A 45 36.42 -26.62 25.81
CA VAL A 45 36.01 -25.35 26.42
C VAL A 45 35.91 -25.57 27.94
N ALA A 46 36.98 -25.26 28.67
CA ALA A 46 37.00 -25.37 30.13
C ALA A 46 36.15 -24.27 30.81
N SER A 47 35.94 -23.15 30.12
CA SER A 47 34.94 -22.12 30.45
C SER A 47 34.83 -21.15 29.27
N VAL A 48 33.61 -20.80 28.86
CA VAL A 48 33.37 -19.65 27.98
C VAL A 48 33.18 -18.44 28.88
N VAL A 49 33.97 -17.40 28.65
CA VAL A 49 33.72 -16.08 29.25
C VAL A 49 33.13 -15.21 28.15
N LEU A 50 31.83 -14.95 28.23
CA LEU A 50 31.19 -13.99 27.35
C LEU A 50 31.34 -12.60 27.96
N GLY A 51 32.11 -11.76 27.28
CA GLY A 51 32.26 -10.35 27.63
C GLY A 51 30.91 -9.64 27.65
N ALA A 52 30.84 -8.50 28.36
CA ALA A 52 29.78 -7.54 28.09
C ALA A 52 29.88 -7.10 26.63
N PRO A 53 28.76 -6.94 25.89
CA PRO A 53 28.81 -6.36 24.57
C PRO A 53 29.50 -5.01 24.68
N ALA A 54 30.64 -4.89 24.02
CA ALA A 54 31.38 -3.66 23.92
C ALA A 54 31.25 -3.18 22.48
N LEU A 55 30.81 -1.94 22.30
CA LEU A 55 30.87 -1.27 21.01
C LEU A 55 32.35 -0.91 20.75
N PRO A 56 32.99 -1.42 19.68
CA PRO A 56 34.32 -0.97 19.29
C PRO A 56 34.35 0.54 19.03
N PRO A 57 35.48 1.23 19.28
CA PRO A 57 35.64 2.61 18.85
C PRO A 57 35.50 2.70 17.32
N GLY A 58 34.46 3.39 16.84
CA GLY A 58 34.14 3.52 15.41
C GLY A 58 33.05 2.57 14.88
N ALA A 59 32.42 1.75 15.73
CA ALA A 59 31.24 0.99 15.33
C ALA A 59 30.05 1.92 15.01
N THR A 60 29.37 1.65 13.90
CA THR A 60 28.13 2.34 13.52
C THR A 60 26.91 1.61 14.11
N TRP A 61 25.72 2.21 14.11
CA TRP A 61 24.49 1.64 14.66
C TRP A 61 24.01 0.33 13.98
N ARG A 62 24.73 -0.17 12.98
CA ARG A 62 24.33 -1.26 12.09
C ARG A 62 24.83 -2.66 12.50
N ASP A 63 25.67 -2.80 13.53
CA ASP A 63 26.37 -4.07 13.80
C ASP A 63 26.13 -4.60 15.23
N LEU A 64 25.43 -5.75 15.36
CA LEU A 64 25.47 -6.57 16.58
C LEU A 64 26.58 -7.60 16.38
N ILE A 65 27.61 -7.55 17.23
CA ILE A 65 28.75 -8.48 17.20
C ILE A 65 28.75 -9.30 18.48
N LEU A 66 28.64 -10.62 18.35
CA LEU A 66 28.73 -11.56 19.48
C LEU A 66 30.10 -12.25 19.44
N ARG A 67 30.91 -11.98 20.47
CA ARG A 67 32.26 -12.56 20.60
C ARG A 67 32.29 -13.62 21.68
N ALA A 68 32.78 -14.80 21.32
CA ALA A 68 33.05 -15.88 22.27
C ALA A 68 34.56 -16.06 22.42
N ALA A 69 35.05 -15.97 23.65
CA ALA A 69 36.46 -16.16 23.98
C ALA A 69 36.64 -17.14 25.15
N THR A 70 37.80 -17.79 25.22
CA THR A 70 38.21 -18.58 26.40
C THR A 70 38.56 -17.66 27.57
N ALA A 71 38.59 -18.22 28.79
CA ALA A 71 39.01 -17.48 29.99
C ALA A 71 40.45 -16.94 29.91
N GLU A 72 41.30 -17.47 29.03
CA GLU A 72 42.64 -16.95 28.76
C GLU A 72 42.67 -15.83 27.69
N GLY A 73 41.51 -15.37 27.21
CA GLY A 73 41.38 -14.27 26.24
C GLY A 73 41.59 -14.69 24.79
N ARG A 74 41.58 -15.99 24.48
CA ARG A 74 41.64 -16.49 23.11
C ARG A 74 40.26 -16.42 22.48
N GLU A 75 40.13 -15.64 21.42
CA GLU A 75 38.90 -15.52 20.63
C GLU A 75 38.66 -16.80 19.81
N GLU A 76 37.48 -17.39 19.95
CA GLU A 76 37.12 -18.69 19.35
C GLU A 76 36.02 -18.54 18.28
N ALA A 77 35.17 -17.51 18.37
CA ALA A 77 34.17 -17.19 17.35
C ALA A 77 33.73 -15.72 17.44
N GLU A 78 33.51 -15.10 16.28
CA GLU A 78 32.89 -13.78 16.11
C GLU A 78 31.78 -13.94 15.06
N GLU A 79 30.55 -13.58 15.44
CA GLU A 79 29.42 -13.51 14.51
C GLU A 79 28.92 -12.07 14.50
N ALA A 80 28.87 -11.47 13.31
CA ALA A 80 28.42 -10.11 13.09
C ALA A 80 27.16 -10.14 12.23
N TRP A 81 26.10 -9.49 12.69
CA TRP A 81 24.86 -9.33 11.93
C TRP A 81 24.71 -7.88 11.48
N GLU A 82 24.84 -7.66 10.17
CA GLU A 82 24.58 -6.37 9.52
C GLU A 82 23.07 -6.05 9.56
N GLY A 83 22.71 -4.84 9.98
CA GLY A 83 21.32 -4.35 9.99
C GLY A 83 20.47 -4.80 11.19
N ALA A 84 21.03 -5.55 12.14
CA ALA A 84 20.32 -6.02 13.33
C ALA A 84 19.88 -4.86 14.27
N GLY A 85 20.52 -3.70 14.19
CA GLY A 85 20.25 -2.50 14.98
C GLY A 85 19.29 -1.48 14.34
N ALA A 86 18.65 -1.78 13.21
CA ALA A 86 17.83 -0.82 12.44
C ALA A 86 16.51 -0.35 13.11
N GLN A 87 16.34 -0.61 14.40
CA GLN A 87 15.23 -0.15 15.20
C GLN A 87 15.79 0.84 16.25
N PRO A 88 15.60 2.16 16.12
CA PRO A 88 16.23 3.19 16.97
C PRO A 88 15.83 3.16 18.47
N HIS A 89 15.19 2.08 18.93
CA HIS A 89 14.46 2.03 20.20
C HIS A 89 14.67 0.73 21.01
N ILE A 90 15.54 -0.20 20.59
CA ILE A 90 15.89 -1.37 21.42
C ILE A 90 17.28 -1.19 22.03
N PRO A 91 17.42 -0.94 23.35
CA PRO A 91 18.72 -0.78 23.99
C PRO A 91 19.57 -2.05 23.86
N ALA A 92 20.87 -1.89 23.57
CA ALA A 92 21.82 -3.01 23.50
C ALA A 92 21.85 -3.86 24.80
N GLU A 93 21.59 -3.22 25.94
CA GLU A 93 21.45 -3.87 27.25
C GLU A 93 20.30 -4.89 27.30
N ARG A 94 19.20 -4.63 26.57
CA ARG A 94 18.05 -5.55 26.50
C ARG A 94 18.39 -6.79 25.67
N LEU A 95 19.13 -6.60 24.58
CA LEU A 95 19.66 -7.71 23.77
C LEU A 95 20.70 -8.54 24.54
N ASP A 96 21.62 -7.90 25.27
CA ASP A 96 22.56 -8.57 26.19
C ASP A 96 21.82 -9.43 27.22
N HIS A 97 20.75 -8.89 27.81
CA HIS A 97 19.92 -9.63 28.77
C HIS A 97 19.38 -10.93 28.17
N TYR A 98 18.77 -10.87 26.99
CA TYR A 98 18.21 -12.03 26.31
C TYR A 98 19.28 -13.07 25.96
N VAL A 99 20.42 -12.63 25.45
CA VAL A 99 21.57 -13.51 25.15
C VAL A 99 22.05 -14.21 26.42
N ARG A 100 22.36 -13.46 27.49
CA ARG A 100 22.81 -14.03 28.78
C ARG A 100 21.77 -14.97 29.39
N ARG A 101 20.49 -14.69 29.19
CA ARG A 101 19.40 -15.53 29.70
C ARG A 101 19.29 -16.81 28.89
N ALA A 102 19.33 -16.74 27.56
CA ALA A 102 19.40 -17.91 26.69
C ALA A 102 20.57 -18.83 27.11
N LEU A 103 21.76 -18.28 27.27
CA LEU A 103 22.95 -19.05 27.68
C LEU A 103 22.83 -19.68 29.07
N ARG A 104 22.21 -18.97 30.03
CA ARG A 104 21.91 -19.55 31.35
C ARG A 104 20.93 -20.72 31.24
N LEU A 105 19.93 -20.62 30.37
CA LEU A 105 18.99 -21.72 30.12
C LEU A 105 19.70 -22.92 29.45
N LEU A 106 20.49 -22.65 28.41
CA LEU A 106 21.30 -23.66 27.70
C LEU A 106 22.27 -24.39 28.66
N THR A 107 22.91 -23.66 29.57
CA THR A 107 23.88 -24.24 30.52
C THR A 107 23.22 -24.91 31.72
N GLY A 108 22.06 -24.42 32.17
CA GLY A 108 21.31 -24.98 33.29
C GLY A 108 20.63 -26.32 32.97
N ALA A 109 20.23 -26.52 31.70
CA ALA A 109 19.58 -27.73 31.22
C ALA A 109 19.98 -28.03 29.76
N PRO A 110 21.21 -28.52 29.50
CA PRO A 110 21.75 -28.67 28.15
C PRO A 110 20.98 -29.67 27.26
N ASP A 111 20.30 -30.63 27.88
CA ASP A 111 19.51 -31.65 27.16
C ASP A 111 18.03 -31.26 27.00
N ALA A 112 17.60 -30.11 27.54
CA ALA A 112 16.23 -29.64 27.42
C ALA A 112 15.99 -29.01 26.02
N PRO A 113 14.78 -29.15 25.43
CA PRO A 113 14.44 -28.45 24.20
C PRO A 113 14.66 -26.94 24.34
N HIS A 114 15.43 -26.35 23.42
CA HIS A 114 15.68 -24.92 23.40
C HIS A 114 14.54 -24.21 22.67
N THR A 115 13.63 -23.61 23.43
CA THR A 115 12.52 -22.82 22.91
C THR A 115 12.72 -21.33 23.26
N ARG A 116 11.95 -20.43 22.64
CA ARG A 116 11.96 -19.00 23.00
C ARG A 116 11.31 -18.73 24.36
N HIS A 117 10.57 -19.72 24.87
CA HIS A 117 10.01 -19.69 26.22
C HIS A 117 11.11 -19.50 27.26
N GLY A 118 10.95 -18.49 28.11
CA GLY A 118 11.92 -18.17 29.14
C GLY A 118 13.02 -17.21 28.70
N LEU A 119 13.04 -16.71 27.45
CA LEU A 119 13.89 -15.56 27.08
C LEU A 119 13.47 -14.29 27.81
N LEU A 120 12.17 -14.09 28.02
CA LEU A 120 11.67 -13.01 28.88
C LEU A 120 11.90 -13.34 30.35
N SER A 121 12.33 -12.35 31.13
CA SER A 121 12.22 -12.40 32.59
C SER A 121 10.74 -12.35 33.03
N ALA A 122 10.45 -12.73 34.28
CA ALA A 122 9.08 -12.66 34.81
C ALA A 122 8.52 -11.23 34.77
N ALA A 123 9.36 -10.22 35.06
CA ALA A 123 9.00 -8.82 35.00
C ALA A 123 8.70 -8.35 33.56
N GLU A 124 9.50 -8.77 32.57
CA GLU A 124 9.24 -8.43 31.17
C GLU A 124 8.01 -9.15 30.61
N ALA A 125 7.75 -10.39 31.02
CA ALA A 125 6.52 -11.08 30.66
C ALA A 125 5.30 -10.33 31.20
N GLU A 126 5.35 -9.86 32.46
CA GLU A 126 4.29 -9.04 33.05
C GLU A 126 4.14 -7.69 32.34
N GLU A 127 5.24 -7.04 31.96
CA GLU A 127 5.24 -5.82 31.13
C GLU A 127 4.52 -6.06 29.79
N VAL A 128 4.87 -7.12 29.07
CA VAL A 128 4.23 -7.47 27.78
C VAL A 128 2.76 -7.80 27.95
N ILE A 129 2.39 -8.57 28.98
CA ILE A 129 0.99 -8.91 29.29
C ILE A 129 0.20 -7.65 29.62
N SER A 130 0.74 -6.78 30.47
CA SER A 130 0.10 -5.53 30.86
C SER A 130 -0.08 -4.60 29.66
N ALA A 131 0.94 -4.47 28.81
CA ALA A 131 0.89 -3.62 27.62
C ALA A 131 -0.14 -4.13 26.60
N GLY A 132 -0.29 -5.44 26.47
CA GLY A 132 -1.28 -6.09 25.62
C GLY A 132 -2.70 -6.16 26.20
N SER A 133 -2.92 -5.73 27.45
CA SER A 133 -4.21 -5.85 28.11
C SER A 133 -5.01 -4.56 28.05
N GLY A 134 -6.23 -4.64 27.54
CA GLY A 134 -7.18 -3.54 27.59
C GLY A 134 -7.71 -3.30 29.01
N PRO A 135 -8.33 -2.13 29.27
CA PRO A 135 -8.90 -1.81 30.57
C PRO A 135 -9.91 -2.87 31.04
N VAL A 136 -9.93 -3.21 32.33
CA VAL A 136 -10.98 -4.09 32.88
C VAL A 136 -12.23 -3.26 33.20
N ARG A 137 -13.39 -3.70 32.71
CA ARG A 137 -14.70 -3.08 32.94
C ARG A 137 -15.75 -4.17 33.16
N PRO A 138 -16.42 -4.22 34.33
CA PRO A 138 -17.50 -5.17 34.54
C PRO A 138 -18.63 -4.99 33.53
N LEU A 139 -19.10 -6.09 32.92
CA LEU A 139 -20.33 -6.08 32.14
C LEU A 139 -21.54 -5.97 33.07
N PRO A 140 -22.66 -5.35 32.62
CA PRO A 140 -23.81 -5.06 33.47
C PRO A 140 -24.65 -6.29 33.87
N GLY A 141 -24.24 -7.50 33.50
CA GLY A 141 -25.01 -8.73 33.74
C GLY A 141 -26.33 -8.79 32.97
N ARG A 142 -26.46 -7.97 31.92
CA ARG A 142 -27.62 -7.84 31.04
C ARG A 142 -27.19 -7.89 29.58
N ARG A 143 -28.07 -8.34 28.70
CA ARG A 143 -27.87 -8.48 27.26
C ARG A 143 -28.30 -7.20 26.55
N PHE A 144 -27.81 -7.03 25.33
CA PHE A 144 -28.10 -5.87 24.49
C PHE A 144 -29.62 -5.56 24.39
N HIS A 145 -30.46 -6.57 24.10
CA HIS A 145 -31.90 -6.35 23.93
C HIS A 145 -32.59 -5.89 25.23
N GLU A 146 -32.17 -6.37 26.39
CA GLU A 146 -32.71 -5.93 27.69
C GLU A 146 -32.36 -4.45 27.96
N LEU A 147 -31.15 -4.02 27.59
CA LEU A 147 -30.73 -2.62 27.70
C LEU A 147 -31.53 -1.74 26.72
N PHE A 148 -31.79 -2.23 25.51
CA PHE A 148 -32.66 -1.56 24.55
C PHE A 148 -34.09 -1.41 25.08
N GLU A 149 -34.70 -2.45 25.65
CA GLU A 149 -36.04 -2.40 26.26
C GLU A 149 -36.14 -1.38 27.40
N GLU A 150 -35.08 -1.25 28.20
CA GLU A 150 -35.01 -0.20 29.21
C GLU A 150 -35.03 1.21 28.59
N ARG A 151 -34.34 1.40 27.47
CA ARG A 151 -34.39 2.65 26.71
C ARG A 151 -35.77 2.89 26.11
N VAL A 152 -36.42 1.88 25.55
CA VAL A 152 -37.80 1.97 25.04
C VAL A 152 -38.75 2.44 26.13
N ARG A 153 -38.63 1.93 27.36
CA ARG A 153 -39.46 2.36 28.49
C ARG A 153 -39.22 3.82 28.90
N ARG A 154 -38.01 4.33 28.74
CA ARG A 154 -37.66 5.72 29.11
C ARG A 154 -37.97 6.73 28.01
N HIS A 155 -37.72 6.37 26.75
CA HIS A 155 -37.81 7.27 25.59
C HIS A 155 -38.55 6.61 24.43
N PRO A 156 -39.82 6.20 24.61
CA PRO A 156 -40.53 5.39 23.63
C PRO A 156 -40.74 6.11 22.30
N ASP A 157 -40.95 7.42 22.34
CA ASP A 157 -41.32 8.24 21.17
C ASP A 157 -40.07 8.89 20.51
N ALA A 158 -38.87 8.59 21.01
CA ALA A 158 -37.62 8.98 20.35
C ALA A 158 -37.46 8.20 19.03
N VAL A 159 -36.78 8.79 18.05
CA VAL A 159 -36.48 8.14 16.77
C VAL A 159 -35.34 7.14 16.98
N ALA A 160 -35.56 5.87 16.64
CA ALA A 160 -34.56 4.80 16.72
C ALA A 160 -33.84 4.60 15.40
N VAL A 161 -34.55 4.67 14.28
CA VAL A 161 -34.01 4.38 12.95
C VAL A 161 -34.60 5.28 11.88
N VAL A 162 -33.77 5.64 10.91
CA VAL A 162 -34.10 6.47 9.76
C VAL A 162 -33.71 5.73 8.49
N HIS A 163 -34.63 5.67 7.53
CA HIS A 163 -34.39 5.08 6.21
C HIS A 163 -35.14 5.89 5.14
N GLY A 164 -34.40 6.55 4.25
CA GLY A 164 -34.98 7.50 3.29
C GLY A 164 -35.80 8.58 4.01
N PRO A 165 -37.04 8.88 3.58
CA PRO A 165 -37.91 9.83 4.27
C PRO A 165 -38.60 9.24 5.51
N ALA A 166 -38.50 7.93 5.75
CA ALA A 166 -39.20 7.26 6.84
C ALA A 166 -38.38 7.26 8.13
N THR A 167 -39.06 7.47 9.25
CA THR A 167 -38.49 7.37 10.61
C THR A 167 -39.35 6.43 11.43
N ARG A 168 -38.72 5.58 12.25
CA ARG A 168 -39.42 4.74 13.23
C ARG A 168 -38.90 5.00 14.63
N THR A 169 -39.82 5.01 15.58
CA THR A 169 -39.53 5.26 17.00
C THR A 169 -39.03 4.02 17.72
N TYR A 170 -38.45 4.21 18.91
CA TYR A 170 -38.05 3.10 19.80
C TYR A 170 -39.23 2.17 20.11
N ARG A 171 -40.40 2.74 20.42
CA ARG A 171 -41.63 1.98 20.68
C ARG A 171 -42.02 1.14 19.48
N GLU A 172 -42.14 1.75 18.30
CA GLU A 172 -42.58 1.06 17.09
C GLU A 172 -41.65 -0.09 16.71
N ILE A 173 -40.34 0.13 16.76
CA ILE A 173 -39.35 -0.92 16.48
C ILE A 173 -39.42 -2.04 17.52
N ASN A 174 -39.60 -1.70 18.80
CA ASN A 174 -39.72 -2.70 19.86
C ASN A 174 -41.01 -3.53 19.71
N GLU A 175 -42.14 -2.90 19.39
CA GLU A 175 -43.41 -3.62 19.15
C GLU A 175 -43.30 -4.59 17.97
N ASP A 176 -42.67 -4.17 16.86
CA ASP A 176 -42.44 -5.03 15.69
C ASP A 176 -41.50 -6.19 16.04
N ALA A 177 -40.39 -5.91 16.73
CA ALA A 177 -39.46 -6.94 17.19
C ALA A 177 -40.13 -7.93 18.14
N ASN A 178 -41.01 -7.47 19.04
CA ASN A 178 -41.74 -8.31 19.98
C ASN A 178 -42.71 -9.25 19.26
N LYS A 179 -43.44 -8.77 18.24
CA LYS A 179 -44.32 -9.63 17.43
C LYS A 179 -43.55 -10.78 16.77
N ILE A 180 -42.39 -10.46 16.18
CA ILE A 180 -41.53 -11.45 15.54
C ILE A 180 -40.96 -12.43 16.59
N ALA A 181 -40.47 -11.94 17.73
CA ALA A 181 -39.91 -12.77 18.81
C ALA A 181 -40.95 -13.75 19.35
N TRP A 182 -42.19 -13.29 19.60
CA TRP A 182 -43.30 -14.15 20.00
C TRP A 182 -43.66 -15.17 18.93
N ALA A 183 -43.62 -14.78 17.66
CA ALA A 183 -43.92 -15.67 16.55
C ALA A 183 -42.87 -16.78 16.38
N LEU A 184 -41.58 -16.49 16.61
CA LEU A 184 -40.50 -17.47 16.68
C LEU A 184 -40.66 -18.39 17.89
N HIS A 185 -40.87 -17.82 19.08
CA HIS A 185 -41.02 -18.58 20.32
C HIS A 185 -42.21 -19.55 20.26
N ARG A 186 -43.38 -19.12 19.79
CA ARG A 186 -44.56 -19.98 19.64
C ARG A 186 -44.39 -21.11 18.64
N ARG A 187 -43.52 -20.91 17.63
CA ARG A 187 -43.20 -21.96 16.65
C ARG A 187 -42.14 -22.92 17.17
N GLY A 188 -41.53 -22.64 18.32
CA GLY A 188 -40.65 -23.55 19.03
C GLY A 188 -39.16 -23.29 18.82
N LEU A 189 -38.77 -22.04 18.50
CA LEU A 189 -37.36 -21.62 18.55
C LEU A 189 -36.76 -21.97 19.91
N ARG A 190 -35.63 -22.68 19.92
CA ARG A 190 -34.88 -23.00 21.13
C ARG A 190 -33.75 -21.99 21.35
N PRO A 191 -33.26 -21.82 22.59
CA PRO A 191 -32.07 -21.01 22.83
C PRO A 191 -30.90 -21.44 21.95
N GLU A 192 -30.18 -20.48 21.39
CA GLU A 192 -29.07 -20.63 20.43
C GLU A 192 -29.42 -21.23 19.06
N ASP A 193 -30.70 -21.55 18.77
CA ASP A 193 -31.09 -21.93 17.41
C ASP A 193 -30.69 -20.81 16.43
N VAL A 194 -30.05 -21.18 15.33
CA VAL A 194 -29.64 -20.22 14.30
C VAL A 194 -30.87 -19.76 13.52
N VAL A 195 -31.02 -18.43 13.43
CA VAL A 195 -32.07 -17.74 12.66
C VAL A 195 -31.40 -16.92 11.57
N ALA A 196 -31.57 -17.36 10.32
CA ALA A 196 -31.15 -16.58 9.17
C ALA A 196 -32.09 -15.39 8.97
N VAL A 197 -31.52 -14.21 8.74
CA VAL A 197 -32.28 -13.01 8.38
C VAL A 197 -31.86 -12.58 6.98
N VAL A 198 -32.83 -12.53 6.08
CA VAL A 198 -32.65 -12.29 4.64
C VAL A 198 -33.60 -11.15 4.24
N THR A 199 -33.22 -9.92 4.56
CA THR A 199 -34.05 -8.73 4.33
C THR A 199 -33.26 -7.63 3.64
N GLU A 200 -33.92 -6.72 2.94
CA GLU A 200 -33.34 -5.44 2.53
C GLU A 200 -33.02 -4.55 3.75
N ARG A 201 -32.18 -3.52 3.58
CA ARG A 201 -31.77 -2.59 4.66
C ARG A 201 -32.88 -1.60 5.04
N THR A 202 -33.96 -2.12 5.60
CA THR A 202 -35.14 -1.35 6.03
C THR A 202 -35.27 -1.38 7.56
N PRO A 203 -36.17 -0.59 8.17
CA PRO A 203 -36.46 -0.72 9.60
C PRO A 203 -36.91 -2.12 10.03
N HIS A 204 -37.43 -2.95 9.11
CA HIS A 204 -37.78 -4.35 9.39
C HIS A 204 -36.55 -5.22 9.66
N TRP A 205 -35.41 -4.91 9.04
CA TRP A 205 -34.15 -5.59 9.34
C TRP A 205 -33.76 -5.39 10.81
N LEU A 206 -33.79 -4.14 11.31
CA LEU A 206 -33.54 -3.84 12.72
C LEU A 206 -34.51 -4.59 13.64
N ALA A 207 -35.80 -4.59 13.31
CA ALA A 207 -36.81 -5.31 14.09
C ALA A 207 -36.55 -6.83 14.12
N ALA A 208 -36.17 -7.43 12.98
CA ALA A 208 -35.82 -8.84 12.89
C ALA A 208 -34.59 -9.20 13.73
N VAL A 209 -33.52 -8.39 13.67
CA VAL A 209 -32.31 -8.59 14.50
C VAL A 209 -32.65 -8.54 15.99
N LEU A 210 -33.39 -7.52 16.42
CA LEU A 210 -33.84 -7.38 17.81
C LEU A 210 -34.72 -8.56 18.24
N ALA A 211 -35.59 -9.04 17.36
CA ALA A 211 -36.46 -10.16 17.62
C ALA A 211 -35.70 -11.47 17.86
N VAL A 212 -34.64 -11.73 17.08
CA VAL A 212 -33.78 -12.90 17.28
C VAL A 212 -33.13 -12.86 18.66
N PHE A 213 -32.56 -11.72 19.06
CA PHE A 213 -31.96 -11.57 20.39
C PHE A 213 -33.00 -11.71 21.52
N LYS A 214 -34.18 -11.10 21.38
CA LYS A 214 -35.29 -11.22 22.34
C LYS A 214 -35.84 -12.64 22.45
N ALA A 215 -35.76 -13.41 21.38
CA ALA A 215 -36.21 -14.80 21.35
C ALA A 215 -35.14 -15.79 21.84
N GLY A 216 -33.92 -15.33 22.14
CA GLY A 216 -32.79 -16.16 22.55
C GLY A 216 -32.14 -16.95 21.40
N GLY A 217 -32.40 -16.57 20.15
CA GLY A 217 -31.81 -17.19 18.96
C GLY A 217 -30.44 -16.59 18.60
N CYS A 218 -29.73 -17.28 17.71
CA CYS A 218 -28.46 -16.84 17.16
C CYS A 218 -28.66 -16.20 15.78
N TYR A 219 -28.28 -14.94 15.62
CA TYR A 219 -28.46 -14.18 14.38
C TYR A 219 -27.48 -14.61 13.29
N LEU A 220 -27.99 -14.97 12.11
CA LEU A 220 -27.22 -15.24 10.90
C LEU A 220 -27.65 -14.28 9.77
N PRO A 221 -26.85 -13.26 9.41
CA PRO A 221 -27.15 -12.41 8.27
C PRO A 221 -26.87 -13.10 6.93
N LEU A 222 -27.79 -12.94 5.99
CA LEU A 222 -27.59 -13.28 4.58
C LEU A 222 -28.08 -12.11 3.72
N GLU A 223 -27.28 -11.69 2.74
CA GLU A 223 -27.72 -10.66 1.80
C GLU A 223 -28.80 -11.23 0.87
N PRO A 224 -29.91 -10.51 0.63
CA PRO A 224 -30.99 -10.98 -0.24
C PRO A 224 -30.55 -11.21 -1.69
N ARG A 225 -29.41 -10.63 -2.08
CA ARG A 225 -28.82 -10.72 -3.42
C ARG A 225 -27.77 -11.83 -3.56
N PHE A 226 -27.49 -12.60 -2.50
CA PHE A 226 -26.56 -13.72 -2.61
C PHE A 226 -27.09 -14.81 -3.55
N PRO A 227 -26.21 -15.50 -4.30
CA PRO A 227 -26.63 -16.63 -5.13
C PRO A 227 -27.27 -17.74 -4.29
N ALA A 228 -28.31 -18.38 -4.85
CA ALA A 228 -29.07 -19.43 -4.19
C ALA A 228 -28.18 -20.56 -3.65
N GLY A 229 -27.21 -21.02 -4.45
CA GLY A 229 -26.27 -22.06 -4.04
C GLY A 229 -25.43 -21.68 -2.81
N ARG A 230 -25.05 -20.40 -2.67
CA ARG A 230 -24.31 -19.90 -1.49
C ARG A 230 -25.20 -19.85 -0.26
N MET A 231 -26.42 -19.33 -0.40
CA MET A 231 -27.40 -19.31 0.69
C MET A 231 -27.66 -20.74 1.19
N ALA A 232 -27.92 -21.66 0.26
CA ALA A 232 -28.18 -23.07 0.53
C ALA A 232 -27.03 -23.73 1.32
N ARG A 233 -25.77 -23.54 0.90
CA ARG A 233 -24.60 -24.08 1.62
C ARG A 233 -24.45 -23.48 3.01
N THR A 234 -24.64 -22.16 3.13
CA THR A 234 -24.54 -21.45 4.41
C THR A 234 -25.61 -21.94 5.41
N LEU A 235 -26.86 -22.05 4.95
CA LEU A 235 -27.98 -22.58 5.74
C LEU A 235 -27.72 -24.05 6.16
N THR A 236 -27.22 -24.91 5.27
CA THR A 236 -26.83 -26.28 5.63
C THR A 236 -25.75 -26.27 6.71
N ARG A 237 -24.67 -25.52 6.50
CA ARG A 237 -23.49 -25.54 7.38
C ARG A 237 -23.83 -25.03 8.78
N ALA A 238 -24.70 -24.02 8.86
CA ALA A 238 -25.21 -23.48 10.11
C ALA A 238 -26.31 -24.35 10.76
N GLU A 239 -26.75 -25.43 10.12
CA GLU A 239 -27.94 -26.22 10.51
C GLU A 239 -29.17 -25.33 10.77
N CYS A 240 -29.31 -24.29 9.96
CA CYS A 240 -30.31 -23.24 10.16
C CYS A 240 -31.72 -23.77 9.90
N ARG A 241 -32.59 -23.67 10.92
CA ARG A 241 -33.99 -24.12 10.85
C ARG A 241 -34.99 -22.98 10.72
N TRP A 242 -34.57 -21.75 10.94
CA TRP A 242 -35.44 -20.58 10.98
C TRP A 242 -34.95 -19.53 9.99
N VAL A 243 -35.85 -19.03 9.16
CA VAL A 243 -35.54 -17.95 8.20
C VAL A 243 -36.56 -16.84 8.35
N LEU A 244 -36.11 -15.65 8.71
CA LEU A 244 -36.86 -14.41 8.62
C LEU A 244 -36.49 -13.74 7.31
N ALA A 245 -37.44 -13.51 6.41
CA ALA A 245 -37.14 -12.92 5.12
C ALA A 245 -38.22 -11.94 4.65
N ASP A 246 -37.86 -11.10 3.69
CA ASP A 246 -38.86 -10.40 2.87
C ASP A 246 -39.64 -11.39 2.00
N ARG A 247 -40.81 -10.98 1.49
CA ARG A 247 -41.71 -11.83 0.69
C ARG A 247 -41.06 -12.38 -0.56
N ASP A 248 -40.43 -11.49 -1.32
CA ASP A 248 -40.00 -11.74 -2.69
C ASP A 248 -38.47 -11.75 -2.75
N VAL A 249 -37.86 -12.89 -2.38
CA VAL A 249 -36.42 -13.11 -2.47
C VAL A 249 -36.14 -14.37 -3.30
N PRO A 250 -36.15 -14.27 -4.65
CA PRO A 250 -36.05 -15.44 -5.53
C PRO A 250 -34.82 -16.34 -5.29
N PRO A 251 -33.60 -15.81 -5.02
CA PRO A 251 -32.46 -16.67 -4.70
C PRO A 251 -32.67 -17.50 -3.42
N LEU A 252 -33.42 -16.96 -2.44
CA LEU A 252 -33.76 -17.70 -1.23
C LEU A 252 -34.80 -18.79 -1.51
N ASP A 253 -35.81 -18.50 -2.35
CA ASP A 253 -36.80 -19.49 -2.78
C ASP A 253 -36.12 -20.71 -3.40
N GLU A 254 -35.18 -20.47 -4.33
CA GLU A 254 -34.38 -21.52 -4.96
C GLU A 254 -33.47 -22.22 -3.94
N ALA A 255 -32.84 -21.48 -3.01
CA ALA A 255 -31.99 -22.07 -1.99
C ALA A 255 -32.74 -23.02 -1.03
N LEU A 256 -34.03 -22.76 -0.81
CA LEU A 256 -34.92 -23.53 0.04
C LEU A 256 -35.63 -24.67 -0.69
N ASP A 257 -35.58 -24.72 -2.02
CA ASP A 257 -36.21 -25.78 -2.80
C ASP A 257 -35.65 -27.16 -2.39
N GLY A 258 -36.55 -28.11 -2.11
CA GLY A 258 -36.21 -29.44 -1.61
C GLY A 258 -35.63 -29.51 -0.19
N ARG A 259 -35.64 -28.42 0.60
CA ARG A 259 -35.18 -28.40 2.01
C ARG A 259 -36.32 -28.52 3.01
N ASP A 260 -36.74 -29.75 3.25
CA ASP A 260 -37.74 -30.04 4.28
C ASP A 260 -37.22 -29.64 5.68
N GLY A 261 -38.06 -28.95 6.46
CA GLY A 261 -37.78 -28.63 7.87
C GLY A 261 -37.16 -27.25 8.14
N VAL A 262 -36.97 -26.40 7.12
CA VAL A 262 -36.67 -24.98 7.32
C VAL A 262 -37.96 -24.18 7.40
N HIS A 263 -38.16 -23.46 8.51
CA HIS A 263 -39.33 -22.62 8.76
C HIS A 263 -39.05 -21.19 8.29
N ARG A 264 -39.52 -20.85 7.10
CA ARG A 264 -39.53 -19.47 6.62
C ARG A 264 -40.71 -18.69 7.17
N MET A 265 -40.46 -17.46 7.60
CA MET A 265 -41.46 -16.48 8.02
C MET A 265 -41.22 -15.18 7.28
N ASP A 266 -42.28 -14.64 6.69
CA ASP A 266 -42.27 -13.30 6.12
C ASP A 266 -42.29 -12.26 7.24
N VAL A 267 -41.29 -11.38 7.27
CA VAL A 267 -41.13 -10.39 8.34
C VAL A 267 -42.30 -9.41 8.37
N THR A 268 -42.77 -8.96 7.20
CA THR A 268 -43.84 -7.97 7.09
C THR A 268 -45.18 -8.58 7.48
N GLU A 269 -45.50 -9.80 7.03
CA GLU A 269 -46.72 -10.50 7.43
C GLU A 269 -46.80 -10.72 8.94
N VAL A 270 -45.66 -11.04 9.58
CA VAL A 270 -45.60 -11.24 11.02
C VAL A 270 -45.77 -9.93 11.78
N ILE A 271 -45.21 -8.83 11.26
CA ILE A 271 -45.39 -7.48 11.82
C ILE A 271 -46.84 -7.02 11.67
N ASP A 272 -47.47 -7.24 10.51
CA ASP A 272 -48.82 -6.79 10.20
C ASP A 272 -49.90 -7.64 10.89
N ALA A 273 -49.57 -8.89 11.24
CA ALA A 273 -50.46 -9.77 11.98
C ALA A 273 -50.77 -9.24 13.40
N ASP A 274 -51.95 -9.61 13.89
CA ASP A 274 -52.29 -9.37 15.28
C ASP A 274 -51.46 -10.30 16.19
N GLY A 275 -50.82 -9.72 17.21
CA GLY A 275 -49.86 -10.42 18.03
C GLY A 275 -49.42 -9.61 19.25
N PRO A 276 -48.84 -10.27 20.27
CA PRO A 276 -48.38 -9.58 21.47
C PRO A 276 -47.26 -8.61 21.14
N ARG A 277 -47.38 -7.39 21.69
CA ARG A 277 -46.43 -6.28 21.46
C ARG A 277 -45.52 -6.00 22.66
N HIS A 278 -45.75 -6.68 23.78
CA HIS A 278 -44.92 -6.57 24.98
C HIS A 278 -43.68 -7.44 24.88
N ASP A 279 -42.63 -7.05 25.60
CA ASP A 279 -41.36 -7.77 25.62
C ASP A 279 -41.56 -9.21 26.11
N PRO A 280 -40.91 -10.21 25.48
CA PRO A 280 -41.14 -11.61 25.80
C PRO A 280 -40.48 -12.06 27.12
N ASP A 281 -39.53 -11.29 27.65
CA ASP A 281 -38.81 -11.54 28.92
C ASP A 281 -38.23 -12.96 29.02
N LEU A 282 -37.69 -13.46 27.88
CA LEU A 282 -37.05 -14.77 27.82
C LEU A 282 -35.63 -14.69 28.38
N PRO A 283 -35.20 -15.66 29.21
CA PRO A 283 -33.87 -15.64 29.79
C PRO A 283 -32.81 -15.92 28.71
N VAL A 284 -31.88 -14.99 28.55
CA VAL A 284 -30.70 -15.13 27.67
C VAL A 284 -29.45 -15.00 28.54
N ALA A 285 -28.48 -15.90 28.40
CA ALA A 285 -27.22 -15.86 29.17
C ALA A 285 -26.13 -15.09 28.41
N GLY A 286 -25.09 -14.64 29.12
CA GLY A 286 -23.98 -13.88 28.53
C GLY A 286 -23.08 -14.72 27.61
N ASP A 287 -22.92 -16.01 27.94
CA ASP A 287 -22.17 -17.00 27.19
C ASP A 287 -22.99 -17.67 26.08
N GLN A 288 -24.27 -17.30 25.91
CA GLN A 288 -25.08 -17.76 24.79
C GLN A 288 -24.66 -17.09 23.48
N LEU A 289 -24.80 -17.84 22.38
CA LEU A 289 -24.54 -17.33 21.03
C LEU A 289 -25.46 -16.16 20.69
N ALA A 290 -24.86 -15.01 20.37
CA ALA A 290 -25.57 -13.86 19.84
C ALA A 290 -25.71 -13.96 18.32
N TYR A 291 -24.63 -14.29 17.62
CA TYR A 291 -24.61 -14.32 16.17
C TYR A 291 -23.55 -15.27 15.60
N VAL A 292 -23.76 -15.62 14.33
CA VAL A 292 -22.80 -16.35 13.49
C VAL A 292 -22.61 -15.61 12.18
N TYR A 293 -21.37 -15.18 11.94
CA TYR A 293 -20.97 -14.54 10.68
C TYR A 293 -20.11 -15.48 9.86
N PHE A 294 -20.45 -15.66 8.59
CA PHE A 294 -19.69 -16.49 7.67
C PHE A 294 -18.59 -15.68 6.98
N THR A 295 -17.36 -16.16 7.10
CA THR A 295 -16.19 -15.65 6.39
C THR A 295 -15.74 -16.65 5.33
N SER A 296 -14.97 -16.20 4.35
CA SER A 296 -14.33 -17.07 3.38
C SER A 296 -13.38 -18.06 4.07
N GLY A 297 -13.31 -19.30 3.58
CA GLY A 297 -12.48 -20.36 4.16
C GLY A 297 -11.36 -20.80 3.24
N SER A 298 -10.19 -21.10 3.80
CA SER A 298 -8.99 -21.51 3.05
C SER A 298 -9.10 -22.85 2.29
N THR A 299 -10.21 -23.58 2.44
CA THR A 299 -10.44 -24.89 1.79
C THR A 299 -11.69 -24.91 0.89
N GLY A 300 -12.11 -23.78 0.31
CA GLY A 300 -13.25 -23.82 -0.62
C GLY A 300 -14.62 -23.53 -0.03
N GLU A 301 -14.74 -23.59 1.30
CA GLU A 301 -16.01 -23.58 2.02
C GLU A 301 -16.03 -22.50 3.11
N PRO A 302 -17.04 -21.60 3.11
CA PRO A 302 -17.23 -20.58 4.14
C PRO A 302 -17.27 -21.16 5.56
N LYS A 303 -16.66 -20.44 6.52
CA LYS A 303 -16.63 -20.79 7.94
C LYS A 303 -17.45 -19.78 8.75
N GLY A 304 -18.39 -20.27 9.56
CA GLY A 304 -19.22 -19.43 10.42
C GLY A 304 -18.58 -19.24 11.79
N ALA A 305 -18.14 -18.03 12.13
CA ALA A 305 -17.58 -17.72 13.45
C ALA A 305 -18.68 -17.49 14.48
N LEU A 306 -18.64 -18.23 15.60
CA LEU A 306 -19.65 -18.24 16.65
C LEU A 306 -19.30 -17.21 17.74
N CYS A 307 -20.08 -16.15 17.87
CA CYS A 307 -19.85 -15.10 18.88
C CYS A 307 -20.95 -15.06 19.95
N GLU A 308 -20.54 -14.76 21.18
CA GLU A 308 -21.40 -14.79 22.36
C GLU A 308 -21.87 -13.38 22.76
N HIS A 309 -22.98 -13.28 23.50
CA HIS A 309 -23.59 -12.02 23.90
C HIS A 309 -22.67 -11.09 24.70
N ASP A 310 -21.85 -11.63 25.60
CA ASP A 310 -20.92 -10.84 26.43
C ASP A 310 -19.80 -10.22 25.58
N GLY A 311 -19.25 -10.98 24.62
CA GLY A 311 -18.26 -10.48 23.66
C GLY A 311 -18.83 -9.37 22.79
N PHE A 312 -20.03 -9.57 22.26
CA PHE A 312 -20.77 -8.58 21.49
C PHE A 312 -21.04 -7.29 22.29
N LEU A 313 -21.61 -7.40 23.50
CA LEU A 313 -21.91 -6.23 24.32
C LEU A 313 -20.62 -5.51 24.76
N ASN A 314 -19.56 -6.26 25.06
CA ASN A 314 -18.25 -5.67 25.30
C ASN A 314 -17.78 -4.87 24.10
N HIS A 315 -17.93 -5.37 22.87
CA HIS A 315 -17.55 -4.62 21.67
C HIS A 315 -18.42 -3.36 21.47
N LEU A 316 -19.74 -3.42 21.69
CA LEU A 316 -20.63 -2.24 21.56
C LEU A 316 -20.21 -1.09 22.48
N TYR A 317 -19.88 -1.38 23.74
CA TYR A 317 -19.38 -0.34 24.63
C TYR A 317 -18.06 0.28 24.09
N ALA A 318 -17.29 -0.41 23.23
CA ALA A 318 -15.92 -0.03 22.85
C ALA A 318 -16.04 1.02 21.80
N LYS A 319 -16.89 0.72 20.82
CA LYS A 319 -17.40 1.68 19.87
C LYS A 319 -17.99 2.91 20.55
N ILE A 320 -18.87 2.73 21.54
CA ILE A 320 -19.50 3.87 22.22
C ILE A 320 -18.45 4.78 22.88
N GLU A 321 -17.55 4.22 23.69
CA GLU A 321 -16.58 4.99 24.45
C GLU A 321 -15.48 5.59 23.54
N ASP A 322 -14.87 4.78 22.69
CA ASP A 322 -13.67 5.16 21.92
C ASP A 322 -14.00 6.03 20.70
N LEU A 323 -15.19 5.85 20.11
CA LEU A 323 -15.71 6.79 19.10
C LEU A 323 -16.42 7.99 19.74
N GLY A 324 -16.59 7.97 21.07
CA GLY A 324 -17.28 9.02 21.81
C GLY A 324 -18.74 9.20 21.41
N VAL A 325 -19.46 8.13 21.11
CA VAL A 325 -20.91 8.19 20.76
C VAL A 325 -21.68 8.78 21.95
N GLN A 326 -22.51 9.78 21.68
CA GLN A 326 -23.27 10.54 22.67
C GLN A 326 -24.77 10.24 22.56
N GLU A 327 -25.52 10.61 23.60
CA GLU A 327 -26.97 10.55 23.60
C GLU A 327 -27.56 11.42 22.47
N GLY A 328 -28.50 10.85 21.71
CA GLY A 328 -29.14 11.51 20.57
C GLY A 328 -28.33 11.53 19.27
N ASP A 329 -27.10 10.99 19.27
CA ASP A 329 -26.28 10.90 18.05
C ASP A 329 -26.92 10.05 16.96
N THR A 330 -26.56 10.39 15.72
CA THR A 330 -26.86 9.64 14.51
C THR A 330 -25.62 8.88 14.07
N VAL A 331 -25.71 7.55 14.08
CA VAL A 331 -24.68 6.65 13.55
C VAL A 331 -25.11 6.20 12.15
N ALA A 332 -24.21 6.27 11.18
CA ALA A 332 -24.46 5.75 9.83
C ALA A 332 -24.20 4.24 9.78
N GLN A 333 -25.20 3.48 9.36
CA GLN A 333 -25.10 2.06 9.02
C GLN A 333 -24.77 1.97 7.53
N THR A 334 -23.51 1.65 7.22
CA THR A 334 -22.95 1.66 5.86
C THR A 334 -22.52 0.27 5.40
N ALA A 335 -22.10 -0.59 6.33
CA ALA A 335 -21.53 -1.88 6.01
C ALA A 335 -22.59 -2.88 5.50
N PRO A 336 -22.22 -3.83 4.61
CA PRO A 336 -23.09 -4.94 4.24
C PRO A 336 -23.47 -5.78 5.46
N GLN A 337 -24.71 -6.27 5.45
CA GLN A 337 -25.34 -6.99 6.56
C GLN A 337 -24.57 -8.27 6.89
N CYS A 338 -23.93 -8.86 5.87
CA CYS A 338 -23.10 -10.06 5.99
C CYS A 338 -21.70 -9.80 6.60
N PHE A 339 -21.38 -8.57 7.02
CA PHE A 339 -20.21 -8.24 7.83
C PHE A 339 -20.62 -7.84 9.25
N ASP A 340 -19.85 -8.30 10.22
CA ASP A 340 -19.95 -7.97 11.66
C ASP A 340 -19.95 -6.46 11.94
N ILE A 341 -19.19 -5.69 11.16
CA ILE A 341 -19.19 -4.22 11.17
C ILE A 341 -20.61 -3.65 11.11
N SER A 342 -21.52 -4.27 10.34
CA SER A 342 -22.89 -3.77 10.18
C SER A 342 -23.68 -3.80 11.48
N LEU A 343 -23.41 -4.78 12.36
CA LEU A 343 -24.20 -5.01 13.55
C LEU A 343 -23.98 -3.91 14.59
N TRP A 344 -22.72 -3.53 14.85
CA TRP A 344 -22.47 -2.46 15.82
C TRP A 344 -23.01 -1.11 15.32
N GLN A 345 -22.87 -0.83 14.02
CA GLN A 345 -23.42 0.39 13.41
C GLN A 345 -24.95 0.42 13.53
N LEU A 346 -25.59 -0.74 13.37
CA LEU A 346 -27.03 -0.90 13.43
C LEU A 346 -27.59 -0.64 14.83
N VAL A 347 -26.89 -1.11 15.88
CA VAL A 347 -27.49 -1.25 17.22
C VAL A 347 -26.84 -0.42 18.33
N SER A 348 -25.58 0.00 18.19
CA SER A 348 -24.89 0.78 19.24
C SER A 348 -25.59 2.08 19.65
N PRO A 349 -26.13 2.94 18.75
CA PRO A 349 -26.78 4.17 19.20
C PRO A 349 -28.03 3.90 20.04
N LEU A 350 -28.64 2.71 19.89
CA LEU A 350 -29.85 2.32 20.62
C LEU A 350 -29.64 2.18 22.13
N LEU A 351 -28.39 1.97 22.56
CA LEU A 351 -28.02 1.93 23.98
C LEU A 351 -27.98 3.32 24.63
N LEU A 352 -27.96 4.39 23.83
CA LEU A 352 -27.78 5.76 24.28
C LEU A 352 -28.97 6.68 23.97
N GLY A 353 -30.07 6.16 23.39
CA GLY A 353 -31.16 7.02 22.91
C GLY A 353 -30.82 7.74 21.60
N GLY A 354 -29.76 7.32 20.91
CA GLY A 354 -29.41 7.79 19.57
C GLY A 354 -30.27 7.16 18.48
N ARG A 355 -29.89 7.37 17.23
CA ARG A 355 -30.57 6.84 16.05
C ARG A 355 -29.60 6.26 15.03
N THR A 356 -30.06 5.24 14.33
CA THR A 356 -29.33 4.63 13.22
C THR A 356 -29.85 5.17 11.89
N LEU A 357 -28.98 5.67 11.03
CA LEU A 357 -29.29 5.98 9.64
C LEU A 357 -28.94 4.78 8.77
N LEU A 358 -29.93 4.13 8.16
CA LEU A 358 -29.71 3.06 7.20
C LEU A 358 -29.28 3.65 5.85
N VAL A 359 -28.06 3.34 5.43
CA VAL A 359 -27.51 3.77 4.14
C VAL A 359 -27.53 2.59 3.18
N GLU A 360 -28.20 2.76 2.04
CA GLU A 360 -28.21 1.78 0.96
C GLU A 360 -26.79 1.57 0.40
N GLN A 361 -26.46 0.33 -0.01
CA GLN A 361 -25.14 0.02 -0.54
C GLN A 361 -24.81 0.86 -1.78
N GLU A 362 -25.78 1.07 -2.66
CA GLU A 362 -25.67 1.90 -3.86
C GLU A 362 -25.36 3.36 -3.50
N ALA A 363 -25.90 3.86 -2.38
CA ALA A 363 -25.62 5.19 -1.91
C ALA A 363 -24.17 5.33 -1.43
N VAL A 364 -23.60 4.31 -0.78
CA VAL A 364 -22.18 4.32 -0.38
C VAL A 364 -21.24 4.39 -1.59
N LEU A 365 -21.62 3.73 -2.70
CA LEU A 365 -20.84 3.74 -3.95
C LEU A 365 -20.97 5.07 -4.71
N ASP A 366 -22.04 5.84 -4.52
CA ASP A 366 -22.18 7.20 -5.03
C ASP A 366 -21.77 8.23 -3.96
N VAL A 367 -20.52 8.69 -4.01
CA VAL A 367 -19.93 9.55 -2.98
C VAL A 367 -20.72 10.86 -2.71
N ARG A 368 -21.33 11.52 -3.72
CA ARG A 368 -22.12 12.75 -3.43
C ARG A 368 -23.44 12.39 -2.80
N ARG A 369 -24.13 11.36 -3.31
CA ARG A 369 -25.36 10.86 -2.68
C ARG A 369 -25.09 10.45 -1.24
N PHE A 370 -23.96 9.79 -0.98
CA PHE A 370 -23.50 9.44 0.36
C PHE A 370 -23.33 10.68 1.25
N VAL A 371 -22.51 11.65 0.81
CA VAL A 371 -22.23 12.89 1.55
C VAL A 371 -23.51 13.68 1.81
N ASP A 372 -24.36 13.85 0.79
CA ASP A 372 -25.64 14.56 0.91
C ASP A 372 -26.56 13.88 1.91
N LEU A 373 -26.58 12.55 1.94
CA LEU A 373 -27.36 11.77 2.90
C LEU A 373 -26.83 11.97 4.32
N LEU A 374 -25.51 11.85 4.53
CA LEU A 374 -24.89 12.07 5.83
C LEU A 374 -25.13 13.49 6.35
N ALA A 375 -24.98 14.51 5.48
CA ALA A 375 -25.23 15.90 5.82
C ALA A 375 -26.70 16.16 6.15
N ARG A 376 -27.63 15.69 5.31
CA ARG A 376 -29.09 15.86 5.51
C ARG A 376 -29.56 15.31 6.84
N HIS A 377 -29.04 14.14 7.22
CA HIS A 377 -29.41 13.48 8.47
C HIS A 377 -28.51 13.84 9.65
N ARG A 378 -27.57 14.77 9.45
CA ARG A 378 -26.65 15.29 10.47
C ARG A 378 -25.91 14.15 11.16
N VAL A 379 -25.20 13.31 10.40
CA VAL A 379 -24.46 12.18 10.95
C VAL A 379 -23.26 12.64 11.79
N GLN A 380 -23.16 12.16 13.03
CA GLN A 380 -22.06 12.47 13.95
C GLN A 380 -20.95 11.40 13.91
N VAL A 381 -21.33 10.15 13.69
CA VAL A 381 -20.42 8.99 13.77
C VAL A 381 -20.59 8.14 12.53
N ALA A 382 -19.50 7.90 11.82
CA ALA A 382 -19.47 7.03 10.65
C ALA A 382 -18.25 6.11 10.70
N GLN A 383 -18.38 4.92 10.10
CA GLN A 383 -17.26 4.05 9.82
C GLN A 383 -17.34 3.59 8.36
N VAL A 384 -16.19 3.58 7.69
CA VAL A 384 -16.04 3.09 6.32
C VAL A 384 -14.76 2.26 6.21
N VAL A 385 -14.50 1.67 5.06
CA VAL A 385 -13.19 1.04 4.77
C VAL A 385 -12.24 2.09 4.17
N PRO A 386 -10.91 1.95 4.31
CA PRO A 386 -9.94 2.89 3.73
C PRO A 386 -10.17 3.21 2.25
N THR A 387 -10.53 2.22 1.44
CA THR A 387 -10.92 2.42 0.03
C THR A 387 -12.05 3.43 -0.15
N TYR A 388 -13.11 3.37 0.66
CA TYR A 388 -14.23 4.32 0.58
C TYR A 388 -13.87 5.69 1.19
N LEU A 389 -12.99 5.72 2.18
CA LEU A 389 -12.45 6.97 2.71
C LEU A 389 -11.65 7.73 1.64
N GLU A 390 -10.88 7.03 0.82
CA GLU A 390 -10.13 7.64 -0.29
C GLU A 390 -11.04 8.30 -1.31
N LEU A 391 -12.13 7.60 -1.69
CA LEU A 391 -13.16 8.13 -2.58
C LEU A 391 -13.86 9.36 -1.99
N LEU A 392 -14.23 9.29 -0.71
CA LEU A 392 -14.80 10.43 -0.01
C LEU A 392 -13.88 11.65 -0.07
N LEU A 393 -12.59 11.47 0.24
CA LEU A 393 -11.60 12.56 0.25
C LEU A 393 -11.24 13.08 -1.14
N ALA A 394 -11.46 12.30 -2.21
CA ALA A 394 -11.28 12.78 -3.57
C ALA A 394 -12.39 13.76 -3.98
N GLU A 395 -13.63 13.50 -3.55
CA GLU A 395 -14.80 14.29 -3.94
C GLU A 395 -15.15 15.40 -2.95
N THR A 396 -14.58 15.36 -1.73
CA THR A 396 -14.83 16.36 -0.67
C THR A 396 -13.52 16.98 -0.17
N PRO A 397 -12.82 17.78 -1.00
CA PRO A 397 -11.57 18.44 -0.60
C PRO A 397 -11.76 19.40 0.59
N ASP A 398 -12.95 20.01 0.72
CA ASP A 398 -13.40 20.72 1.94
C ASP A 398 -14.41 19.85 2.72
N GLY A 399 -13.93 18.72 3.22
CA GLY A 399 -14.74 17.71 3.89
C GLY A 399 -15.50 18.26 5.10
N ARG A 400 -14.88 19.13 5.89
CA ARG A 400 -15.50 19.74 7.07
C ARG A 400 -16.71 20.60 6.72
N ALA A 401 -16.66 21.37 5.64
CA ALA A 401 -17.81 22.13 5.17
C ALA A 401 -18.93 21.21 4.65
N ALA A 402 -18.58 20.11 4.00
CA ALA A 402 -19.54 19.15 3.46
C ALA A 402 -20.27 18.36 4.56
N LEU A 403 -19.59 17.97 5.63
CA LEU A 403 -20.14 17.21 6.75
C LEU A 403 -19.89 17.93 8.10
N PRO A 404 -20.59 19.05 8.36
CA PRO A 404 -20.30 19.90 9.52
C PRO A 404 -20.64 19.24 10.87
N ASP A 405 -21.59 18.29 10.87
CA ASP A 405 -22.02 17.56 12.07
C ASP A 405 -21.12 16.35 12.40
N LEU A 406 -20.26 15.93 11.47
CA LEU A 406 -19.38 14.78 11.69
C LEU A 406 -18.40 15.08 12.82
N ARG A 407 -18.37 14.20 13.81
CA ARG A 407 -17.54 14.31 15.01
C ARG A 407 -16.44 13.26 15.07
N VAL A 408 -16.62 12.12 14.41
CA VAL A 408 -15.61 11.06 14.34
C VAL A 408 -15.81 10.25 13.07
N MET A 409 -14.70 9.85 12.45
CA MET A 409 -14.68 8.83 11.40
C MET A 409 -13.85 7.66 11.89
N ALA A 410 -14.39 6.46 11.79
CA ALA A 410 -13.64 5.23 12.00
C ALA A 410 -13.34 4.57 10.65
N VAL A 411 -12.25 3.79 10.61
CA VAL A 411 -11.92 2.94 9.49
C VAL A 411 -11.52 1.56 9.96
N THR A 412 -11.90 0.53 9.21
CA THR A 412 -11.54 -0.86 9.50
C THR A 412 -11.49 -1.68 8.21
N GLY A 413 -11.15 -2.96 8.29
CA GLY A 413 -11.24 -3.90 7.18
C GLY A 413 -10.03 -3.92 6.24
N GLU A 414 -9.21 -2.86 6.19
CA GLU A 414 -7.97 -2.80 5.37
C GLU A 414 -6.84 -2.10 6.14
N ALA A 415 -5.59 -2.29 5.70
CA ALA A 415 -4.46 -1.56 6.25
C ALA A 415 -4.59 -0.06 5.93
N LEU A 416 -4.55 0.79 6.97
CA LEU A 416 -4.69 2.23 6.80
C LEU A 416 -3.36 2.88 6.40
N LYS A 417 -3.38 3.58 5.26
CA LYS A 417 -2.19 4.27 4.72
C LYS A 417 -1.99 5.62 5.38
N LYS A 418 -0.73 5.95 5.71
CA LYS A 418 -0.34 7.22 6.34
C LYS A 418 -0.75 8.44 5.50
N GLU A 419 -0.62 8.34 4.19
CA GLU A 419 -1.05 9.38 3.24
C GLU A 419 -2.56 9.65 3.32
N LEU A 420 -3.38 8.61 3.50
CA LEU A 420 -4.83 8.77 3.62
C LEU A 420 -5.21 9.48 4.93
N VAL A 421 -4.51 9.18 6.03
CA VAL A 421 -4.65 9.87 7.32
C VAL A 421 -4.26 11.34 7.21
N ARG A 422 -3.17 11.65 6.49
CA ARG A 422 -2.74 13.03 6.21
C ARG A 422 -3.81 13.82 5.47
N ARG A 423 -4.36 13.25 4.40
CA ARG A 423 -5.46 13.85 3.61
C ARG A 423 -6.72 14.03 4.45
N TRP A 424 -7.04 13.06 5.33
CA TRP A 424 -8.17 13.17 6.24
C TRP A 424 -8.07 14.41 7.13
N PHE A 425 -6.96 14.59 7.84
CA PHE A 425 -6.82 15.74 8.75
C PHE A 425 -6.71 17.09 8.01
N ALA A 426 -6.31 17.08 6.74
CA ALA A 426 -6.38 18.27 5.89
C ALA A 426 -7.83 18.63 5.51
N ALA A 427 -8.66 17.65 5.13
CA ALA A 427 -10.05 17.87 4.73
C ALA A 427 -11.02 18.03 5.91
N PHE A 428 -10.74 17.39 7.04
CA PHE A 428 -11.56 17.35 8.25
C PHE A 428 -10.78 17.81 9.49
N PRO A 429 -10.33 19.08 9.54
CA PRO A 429 -9.59 19.59 10.70
C PRO A 429 -10.41 19.45 11.99
N GLY A 430 -9.79 18.88 13.03
CA GLY A 430 -10.40 18.68 14.35
C GLY A 430 -11.35 17.48 14.46
N VAL A 431 -11.57 16.71 13.39
CA VAL A 431 -12.35 15.46 13.44
C VAL A 431 -11.39 14.28 13.62
N PRO A 432 -11.45 13.53 14.75
CA PRO A 432 -10.61 12.37 14.96
C PRO A 432 -10.86 11.28 13.91
N LEU A 433 -9.80 10.57 13.55
CA LEU A 433 -9.84 9.37 12.72
C LEU A 433 -9.45 8.18 13.58
N VAL A 434 -10.27 7.13 13.60
CA VAL A 434 -10.01 5.93 14.41
C VAL A 434 -9.66 4.75 13.53
N ASN A 435 -8.44 4.24 13.64
CA ASN A 435 -8.04 3.00 12.98
C ASN A 435 -8.49 1.81 13.84
N CYS A 436 -9.47 1.03 13.39
CA CYS A 436 -9.96 -0.13 14.11
C CYS A 436 -9.37 -1.41 13.52
N TYR A 437 -9.08 -2.37 14.39
CA TYR A 437 -8.56 -3.66 13.99
C TYR A 437 -9.18 -4.79 14.81
N GLY A 438 -9.65 -5.81 14.11
CA GLY A 438 -10.02 -7.10 14.66
C GLY A 438 -10.49 -8.05 13.56
N LEU A 439 -11.12 -9.14 14.00
CA LEU A 439 -11.58 -10.21 13.14
C LEU A 439 -12.95 -10.70 13.64
N THR A 440 -13.73 -11.30 12.74
CA THR A 440 -15.03 -11.87 13.06
C THR A 440 -14.98 -12.90 14.18
N GLU A 441 -13.90 -13.65 14.29
CA GLU A 441 -13.65 -14.63 15.35
C GLU A 441 -13.50 -14.01 16.76
N VAL A 442 -13.33 -12.68 16.84
CA VAL A 442 -13.10 -11.93 18.09
C VAL A 442 -14.13 -10.82 18.30
N SER A 443 -15.38 -11.05 17.87
CA SER A 443 -16.49 -10.11 18.07
C SER A 443 -16.23 -8.72 17.46
N ASP A 444 -15.84 -8.69 16.18
CA ASP A 444 -15.48 -7.50 15.40
C ASP A 444 -14.10 -6.92 15.80
N ASP A 445 -14.02 -5.74 16.42
CA ASP A 445 -12.74 -5.08 16.70
C ASP A 445 -12.12 -5.46 18.06
N SER A 446 -10.79 -5.56 18.09
CA SER A 446 -9.96 -5.85 19.27
C SER A 446 -9.03 -4.70 19.66
N ASN A 447 -8.77 -3.76 18.74
CA ASN A 447 -7.98 -2.55 18.97
C ASN A 447 -8.66 -1.32 18.35
N HIS A 448 -8.48 -0.16 18.98
CA HIS A 448 -8.88 1.14 18.47
C HIS A 448 -7.73 2.15 18.58
N GLY A 449 -7.20 2.58 17.43
CA GLY A 449 -6.21 3.64 17.30
C GLY A 449 -6.87 4.99 17.07
N VAL A 450 -7.24 5.68 18.14
CA VAL A 450 -7.84 7.03 18.05
C VAL A 450 -6.75 8.05 17.72
N MET A 451 -6.86 8.69 16.55
CA MET A 451 -5.89 9.69 16.08
C MET A 451 -6.54 11.07 16.01
N HIS A 452 -5.82 12.07 16.52
CA HIS A 452 -6.17 13.48 16.41
C HIS A 452 -5.25 14.27 15.46
N ALA A 453 -4.16 13.63 15.03
CA ALA A 453 -3.19 14.14 14.09
C ALA A 453 -2.51 12.96 13.40
N LEU A 454 -1.71 13.25 12.37
CA LEU A 454 -0.89 12.24 11.71
C LEU A 454 0.11 11.63 12.70
N PRO A 455 0.12 10.30 12.91
CA PRO A 455 1.12 9.67 13.77
C PRO A 455 2.54 9.83 13.22
N GLY A 456 3.52 9.97 14.12
CA GLY A 456 4.94 10.09 13.75
C GLY A 456 5.57 8.80 13.22
N HIS A 457 4.85 7.67 13.28
CA HIS A 457 5.33 6.36 12.85
C HIS A 457 5.29 6.20 11.32
N ARG A 458 6.10 5.28 10.78
CA ARG A 458 6.11 4.94 9.35
C ARG A 458 4.81 4.26 8.91
N SER A 459 4.33 3.31 9.71
CA SER A 459 3.05 2.63 9.57
C SER A 459 2.01 3.24 10.52
N ILE A 460 0.72 3.11 10.20
CA ILE A 460 -0.34 3.49 11.14
C ILE A 460 -0.51 2.36 12.17
N PRO A 461 -0.31 2.62 13.48
CA PRO A 461 -0.52 1.61 14.50
C PRO A 461 -1.96 1.09 14.55
N LEU A 462 -2.14 -0.15 15.02
CA LEU A 462 -3.47 -0.73 15.26
C LEU A 462 -4.18 -0.08 16.45
N GLY A 463 -3.43 0.57 17.33
CA GLY A 463 -3.94 1.28 18.51
C GLY A 463 -4.05 0.42 19.77
N ASP A 464 -4.69 1.00 20.78
CA ASP A 464 -4.84 0.38 22.10
C ASP A 464 -5.81 -0.80 22.06
N THR A 465 -5.54 -1.81 22.88
CA THR A 465 -6.43 -2.95 23.05
C THR A 465 -7.72 -2.54 23.74
N ILE A 466 -8.86 -2.92 23.18
CA ILE A 466 -10.16 -2.58 23.76
C ILE A 466 -10.35 -3.28 25.11
N ARG A 467 -11.22 -2.72 25.94
CA ARG A 467 -11.49 -3.22 27.29
C ARG A 467 -11.87 -4.70 27.33
N ASN A 468 -11.52 -5.35 28.44
CA ASN A 468 -11.72 -6.77 28.74
C ASN A 468 -11.09 -7.76 27.73
N CYS A 469 -10.29 -7.25 26.79
CA CYS A 469 -9.59 -8.03 25.80
C CYS A 469 -8.09 -7.95 26.05
N ARG A 470 -7.36 -8.91 25.48
CA ARG A 470 -5.91 -8.94 25.48
C ARG A 470 -5.43 -9.26 24.09
N VAL A 471 -4.40 -8.56 23.64
CA VAL A 471 -3.78 -8.75 22.34
C VAL A 471 -2.28 -8.88 22.55
N TYR A 472 -1.75 -10.04 22.18
CA TYR A 472 -0.36 -10.42 22.36
C TYR A 472 0.34 -10.56 21.01
N VAL A 473 1.67 -10.47 21.02
CA VAL A 473 2.51 -10.98 19.94
C VAL A 473 3.18 -12.26 20.45
N MET A 474 2.99 -13.37 19.74
CA MET A 474 3.47 -14.68 20.15
C MET A 474 4.22 -15.41 19.05
N ASP A 475 5.04 -16.38 19.44
CA ASP A 475 5.64 -17.35 18.52
C ASP A 475 4.67 -18.50 18.18
N GLU A 476 5.12 -19.43 17.33
CA GLU A 476 4.30 -20.57 16.88
C GLU A 476 3.92 -21.55 18.00
N GLN A 477 4.55 -21.46 19.17
CA GLN A 477 4.27 -22.27 20.36
C GLN A 477 3.47 -21.49 21.42
N LEU A 478 2.93 -20.31 21.08
CA LEU A 478 2.17 -19.41 21.97
C LEU A 478 3.00 -18.86 23.15
N HIS A 479 4.31 -18.69 22.97
CA HIS A 479 5.11 -17.93 23.92
C HIS A 479 5.17 -16.45 23.52
N LEU A 480 5.11 -15.56 24.52
CA LEU A 480 5.31 -14.13 24.31
C LEU A 480 6.70 -13.86 23.72
N VAL A 481 6.73 -12.96 22.72
CA VAL A 481 7.99 -12.47 22.16
C VAL A 481 8.41 -11.14 22.82
N PRO A 482 9.71 -10.80 22.81
CA PRO A 482 10.19 -9.48 23.22
C PRO A 482 9.51 -8.32 22.50
N ILE A 483 9.38 -7.18 23.18
CA ILE A 483 9.02 -5.90 22.54
C ILE A 483 10.01 -5.63 21.38
N GLY A 484 9.47 -5.30 20.21
CA GLY A 484 10.18 -5.09 18.95
C GLY A 484 10.35 -6.36 18.10
N ALA A 485 10.21 -7.55 18.68
CA ALA A 485 10.29 -8.80 17.93
C ALA A 485 8.99 -9.07 17.16
N PRO A 486 9.07 -9.55 15.90
CA PRO A 486 7.90 -9.96 15.14
C PRO A 486 7.35 -11.29 15.66
N GLY A 487 6.04 -11.45 15.55
CA GLY A 487 5.32 -12.70 15.82
C GLY A 487 3.88 -12.63 15.35
N GLU A 488 3.13 -13.69 15.62
CA GLU A 488 1.70 -13.75 15.34
C GLU A 488 0.93 -12.89 16.34
N ILE A 489 -0.04 -12.10 15.85
CA ILE A 489 -0.95 -11.33 16.70
C ILE A 489 -2.04 -12.28 17.20
N VAL A 490 -2.19 -12.39 18.52
CA VAL A 490 -3.07 -13.36 19.17
C VAL A 490 -3.99 -12.63 20.12
N MET A 491 -5.30 -12.91 20.06
CA MET A 491 -6.31 -12.26 20.92
C MET A 491 -6.80 -13.20 21.99
N ALA A 492 -7.12 -12.68 23.16
CA ALA A 492 -7.69 -13.42 24.28
C ALA A 492 -8.70 -12.58 25.08
N GLY A 493 -9.56 -13.27 25.82
CA GLY A 493 -10.56 -12.64 26.70
C GLY A 493 -11.98 -12.71 26.13
N VAL A 494 -12.85 -11.81 26.61
CA VAL A 494 -14.30 -11.88 26.36
C VAL A 494 -14.69 -11.72 24.89
N CYS A 495 -13.83 -11.11 24.07
CA CYS A 495 -14.08 -10.92 22.65
C CYS A 495 -14.01 -12.24 21.85
N VAL A 496 -13.23 -13.22 22.32
CA VAL A 496 -12.96 -14.46 21.56
C VAL A 496 -14.22 -15.33 21.52
N GLY A 497 -14.68 -15.60 20.30
CA GLY A 497 -15.82 -16.47 20.03
C GLY A 497 -15.60 -17.93 20.45
N ARG A 498 -16.67 -18.71 20.35
CA ARG A 498 -16.70 -20.12 20.75
C ARG A 498 -15.92 -21.03 19.79
N GLY A 499 -15.81 -20.65 18.53
CA GLY A 499 -15.20 -21.45 17.47
C GLY A 499 -15.91 -21.26 16.13
N TYR A 500 -15.75 -22.23 15.24
CA TYR A 500 -16.45 -22.29 13.96
C TYR A 500 -17.64 -23.26 14.00
N VAL A 501 -18.76 -22.86 13.41
CA VAL A 501 -19.99 -23.67 13.34
C VAL A 501 -19.73 -24.99 12.62
N ASN A 502 -20.02 -26.10 13.32
CA ASN A 502 -19.90 -27.46 12.81
C ASN A 502 -18.52 -27.78 12.17
N ASP A 503 -17.45 -27.18 12.73
CA ASP A 503 -16.07 -27.33 12.24
C ASP A 503 -15.05 -27.44 13.40
N PRO A 504 -15.05 -28.59 14.11
CA PRO A 504 -14.16 -28.78 15.27
C PRO A 504 -12.68 -28.78 14.88
N ASP A 505 -12.33 -29.27 13.68
CA ASP A 505 -10.94 -29.37 13.23
C ASP A 505 -10.33 -27.99 12.99
N ARG A 506 -11.02 -27.11 12.23
CA ARG A 506 -10.55 -25.73 12.05
C ARG A 506 -10.61 -24.96 13.37
N THR A 507 -11.57 -25.25 14.24
CA THR A 507 -11.65 -24.63 15.56
C THR A 507 -10.41 -24.96 16.38
N ALA A 508 -10.06 -26.24 16.53
CA ALA A 508 -8.90 -26.68 17.30
C ALA A 508 -7.55 -26.19 16.74
N ALA A 509 -7.49 -25.87 15.45
CA ALA A 509 -6.28 -25.36 14.81
C ALA A 509 -5.91 -23.92 15.24
N VAL A 510 -6.89 -23.08 15.57
CA VAL A 510 -6.68 -21.63 15.82
C VAL A 510 -7.31 -21.10 17.11
N TYR A 511 -8.25 -21.82 17.72
CA TYR A 511 -8.79 -21.50 19.04
C TYR A 511 -8.11 -22.35 20.11
N GLY A 512 -7.84 -21.74 21.25
CA GLY A 512 -7.23 -22.40 22.40
C GLY A 512 -7.53 -21.66 23.71
N HIS A 513 -6.66 -21.86 24.69
CA HIS A 513 -6.70 -21.19 25.98
C HIS A 513 -5.53 -20.22 26.11
N ASP A 514 -5.77 -19.08 26.77
CA ASP A 514 -4.70 -18.13 27.08
C ASP A 514 -3.71 -18.78 28.06
N PRO A 515 -2.43 -19.00 27.68
CA PRO A 515 -1.46 -19.68 28.54
C PRO A 515 -1.16 -18.88 29.82
N TYR A 516 -1.46 -17.58 29.84
CA TYR A 516 -1.26 -16.69 30.99
C TYR A 516 -2.55 -16.46 31.78
N ARG A 517 -3.72 -16.79 31.21
CA ARG A 517 -5.03 -16.82 31.89
C ARG A 517 -5.88 -18.00 31.40
N PRO A 518 -5.63 -19.23 31.88
CA PRO A 518 -6.21 -20.44 31.31
C PRO A 518 -7.75 -20.53 31.28
N THR A 519 -8.43 -19.69 32.07
CA THR A 519 -9.90 -19.58 32.05
C THR A 519 -10.44 -18.94 30.78
N ASP A 520 -9.62 -18.16 30.09
CA ASP A 520 -10.04 -17.35 28.96
C ASP A 520 -9.67 -18.05 27.64
N ARG A 521 -10.55 -17.91 26.65
CA ARG A 521 -10.26 -18.38 25.29
C ARG A 521 -9.23 -17.48 24.62
N LEU A 522 -8.50 -18.07 23.68
CA LEU A 522 -7.48 -17.44 22.86
C LEU A 522 -7.74 -17.78 21.39
N TYR A 523 -7.50 -16.82 20.50
CA TYR A 523 -7.62 -16.96 19.06
C TYR A 523 -6.35 -16.49 18.34
N ARG A 524 -5.86 -17.36 17.44
CA ARG A 524 -4.71 -17.11 16.57
C ARG A 524 -5.19 -16.48 15.25
N SER A 525 -4.80 -15.23 15.00
CA SER A 525 -5.35 -14.45 13.88
C SER A 525 -4.76 -14.81 12.50
N GLY A 526 -3.56 -15.39 12.47
CA GLY A 526 -2.73 -15.51 11.26
C GLY A 526 -2.11 -14.19 10.78
N ASP A 527 -2.43 -13.06 11.42
CA ASP A 527 -1.78 -11.77 11.20
C ASP A 527 -0.45 -11.72 11.96
N PHE A 528 0.56 -11.10 11.35
CA PHE A 528 1.87 -10.87 11.96
C PHE A 528 2.05 -9.39 12.28
N GLY A 529 2.66 -9.15 13.42
CA GLY A 529 2.91 -7.81 13.92
C GLY A 529 4.06 -7.80 14.91
N ARG A 530 4.32 -6.62 15.47
CA ARG A 530 5.20 -6.45 16.62
C ARG A 530 4.69 -5.31 17.49
N ARG A 531 5.03 -5.37 18.77
CA ARG A 531 4.80 -4.24 19.68
C ARG A 531 6.06 -3.38 19.71
N LEU A 532 5.93 -2.10 19.44
CA LEU A 532 7.02 -1.14 19.48
C LEU A 532 7.30 -0.71 20.94
N PRO A 533 8.51 -0.20 21.26
CA PRO A 533 8.80 0.32 22.60
C PRO A 533 7.95 1.52 23.01
N SER A 534 7.34 2.24 22.06
CA SER A 534 6.31 3.25 22.36
C SER A 534 5.06 2.64 22.99
N GLY A 535 4.88 1.33 22.88
CA GLY A 535 3.66 0.61 23.23
C GLY A 535 2.79 0.29 22.01
N ASP A 536 3.01 0.95 20.87
CA ASP A 536 2.17 0.80 19.69
C ASP A 536 2.26 -0.59 19.06
N PHE A 537 1.14 -1.07 18.52
CA PHE A 537 1.08 -2.28 17.70
C PHE A 537 1.32 -1.95 16.23
N GLU A 538 2.43 -2.42 15.68
CA GLU A 538 2.71 -2.35 14.24
C GLU A 538 2.26 -3.65 13.55
N TYR A 539 1.42 -3.49 12.53
CA TYR A 539 0.99 -4.58 11.65
C TYR A 539 1.99 -4.79 10.51
N LEU A 540 2.42 -6.04 10.32
CA LEU A 540 3.43 -6.42 9.32
C LEU A 540 2.85 -7.19 8.13
N GLY A 541 1.61 -7.69 8.23
CA GLY A 541 0.94 -8.42 7.15
C GLY A 541 0.40 -9.77 7.58
N ARG A 542 -0.02 -10.58 6.60
CA ARG A 542 -0.45 -11.98 6.80
C ARG A 542 0.60 -12.95 6.28
N ARG A 543 0.66 -14.13 6.90
CA ARG A 543 1.52 -15.24 6.41
C ARG A 543 0.83 -16.13 5.39
N ASP A 544 -0.51 -16.15 5.37
CA ASP A 544 -1.31 -16.99 4.47
C ASP A 544 -1.71 -16.25 3.17
N SER A 545 -2.40 -16.95 2.27
CA SER A 545 -2.87 -16.43 0.98
C SER A 545 -4.15 -15.59 1.07
N GLN A 546 -4.58 -15.23 2.27
CA GLN A 546 -5.78 -14.44 2.45
C GLN A 546 -5.51 -12.97 2.13
N VAL A 547 -6.44 -12.36 1.41
CA VAL A 547 -6.29 -10.96 0.95
C VAL A 547 -7.50 -10.14 1.35
N LYS A 548 -7.27 -8.83 1.54
CA LYS A 548 -8.31 -7.83 1.78
C LYS A 548 -8.39 -6.94 0.54
N ILE A 549 -9.50 -7.00 -0.19
CA ILE A 549 -9.74 -6.20 -1.40
C ILE A 549 -11.05 -5.45 -1.23
N SER A 550 -11.02 -4.11 -1.29
CA SER A 550 -12.21 -3.25 -1.09
C SER A 550 -12.95 -3.53 0.23
N GLY A 551 -12.21 -3.86 1.28
CA GLY A 551 -12.72 -4.24 2.59
C GLY A 551 -13.23 -5.68 2.71
N PHE A 552 -13.30 -6.43 1.61
CA PHE A 552 -13.73 -7.83 1.63
C PHE A 552 -12.56 -8.75 1.97
N ARG A 553 -12.76 -9.60 2.99
CA ARG A 553 -11.84 -10.68 3.33
C ARG A 553 -12.06 -11.85 2.37
N ILE A 554 -11.11 -12.09 1.49
CA ILE A 554 -11.20 -13.08 0.40
C ILE A 554 -10.13 -14.15 0.59
N GLU A 555 -10.55 -15.40 0.63
CA GLU A 555 -9.67 -16.57 0.56
C GLU A 555 -9.52 -16.98 -0.89
N ILE A 556 -8.30 -16.84 -1.43
CA ILE A 556 -7.98 -17.21 -2.81
C ILE A 556 -8.32 -18.68 -3.08
N GLY A 557 -8.08 -19.55 -2.11
CA GLY A 557 -8.42 -20.97 -2.19
C GLY A 557 -9.92 -21.22 -2.40
N GLU A 558 -10.82 -20.38 -1.86
CA GLU A 558 -12.26 -20.52 -2.08
C GLU A 558 -12.63 -20.42 -3.56
N ILE A 559 -11.95 -19.52 -4.27
CA ILE A 559 -12.16 -19.27 -5.69
C ILE A 559 -11.52 -20.39 -6.52
N GLU A 560 -10.29 -20.80 -6.17
CA GLU A 560 -9.56 -21.88 -6.86
C GLU A 560 -10.35 -23.20 -6.81
N ASP A 561 -10.90 -23.56 -5.65
CA ASP A 561 -11.68 -24.79 -5.49
C ASP A 561 -12.97 -24.76 -6.32
N ARG A 562 -13.62 -23.60 -6.46
CA ARG A 562 -14.81 -23.47 -7.34
C ARG A 562 -14.46 -23.45 -8.80
N LEU A 563 -13.34 -22.85 -9.17
CA LEU A 563 -12.82 -22.84 -10.52
C LEU A 563 -12.59 -24.28 -11.01
N LEU A 564 -12.02 -25.15 -10.15
CA LEU A 564 -11.82 -26.57 -10.45
C LEU A 564 -13.13 -27.39 -10.55
N GLN A 565 -14.26 -26.87 -10.06
CA GLN A 565 -15.57 -27.53 -10.16
C GLN A 565 -16.33 -27.15 -11.44
N VAL A 566 -15.81 -26.21 -12.24
CA VAL A 566 -16.42 -25.85 -13.53
C VAL A 566 -16.17 -26.98 -14.54
N PRO A 567 -17.21 -27.56 -15.16
CA PRO A 567 -17.04 -28.65 -16.12
C PRO A 567 -16.05 -28.27 -17.24
N GLY A 568 -15.08 -29.14 -17.51
CA GLY A 568 -14.04 -28.92 -18.53
C GLY A 568 -12.75 -28.29 -18.00
N VAL A 569 -12.78 -27.62 -16.83
CA VAL A 569 -11.57 -27.10 -16.18
C VAL A 569 -10.79 -28.25 -15.53
N ARG A 570 -9.48 -28.33 -15.81
CA ARG A 570 -8.56 -29.34 -15.27
C ARG A 570 -7.73 -28.81 -14.11
N ASP A 571 -7.07 -27.67 -14.32
CA ASP A 571 -6.28 -26.98 -13.30
C ASP A 571 -6.69 -25.50 -13.25
N GLY A 572 -6.54 -24.87 -12.08
CA GLY A 572 -6.93 -23.49 -11.84
C GLY A 572 -6.09 -22.83 -10.74
N ALA A 573 -5.72 -21.57 -10.94
CA ALA A 573 -5.02 -20.77 -9.95
C ALA A 573 -5.50 -19.33 -9.98
N VAL A 574 -5.59 -18.72 -8.80
CA VAL A 574 -6.00 -17.33 -8.63
C VAL A 574 -4.87 -16.57 -7.93
N VAL A 575 -4.57 -15.40 -8.46
CA VAL A 575 -3.55 -14.47 -7.94
C VAL A 575 -4.15 -13.09 -7.77
N VAL A 576 -3.51 -12.26 -6.94
CA VAL A 576 -3.82 -10.83 -6.87
C VAL A 576 -2.80 -10.09 -7.70
N ALA A 577 -3.26 -9.31 -8.67
CA ALA A 577 -2.43 -8.49 -9.55
C ALA A 577 -2.89 -7.02 -9.53
N GLY A 578 -2.03 -6.12 -9.98
CA GLY A 578 -2.27 -4.67 -9.96
C GLY A 578 -1.35 -3.92 -9.00
N THR A 579 -1.62 -2.63 -8.82
CA THR A 579 -0.87 -1.79 -7.89
C THR A 579 -1.29 -2.06 -6.45
N GLN A 580 -0.44 -1.73 -5.46
CA GLN A 580 -0.84 -1.76 -4.03
C GLN A 580 -2.08 -0.89 -3.73
N ASP A 581 -2.42 0.04 -4.61
CA ASP A 581 -3.60 0.92 -4.51
C ASP A 581 -4.86 0.39 -5.23
N ASP A 582 -4.75 -0.66 -6.04
CA ASP A 582 -5.88 -1.25 -6.77
C ASP A 582 -5.62 -2.76 -7.02
N PRO A 583 -5.63 -3.58 -5.95
CA PRO A 583 -5.46 -5.02 -6.07
C PRO A 583 -6.69 -5.66 -6.73
N GLN A 584 -6.46 -6.57 -7.69
CA GLN A 584 -7.52 -7.27 -8.41
C GLN A 584 -7.28 -8.77 -8.44
N LEU A 585 -8.37 -9.54 -8.39
CA LEU A 585 -8.31 -10.99 -8.58
C LEU A 585 -8.11 -11.32 -10.07
N VAL A 586 -7.16 -12.20 -10.36
CA VAL A 586 -6.90 -12.73 -11.71
C VAL A 586 -6.86 -14.26 -11.62
N ALA A 587 -7.67 -14.92 -12.44
CA ALA A 587 -7.75 -16.36 -12.51
C ALA A 587 -7.12 -16.89 -13.80
N TYR A 588 -6.32 -17.94 -13.67
CA TYR A 588 -5.75 -18.72 -14.75
C TYR A 588 -6.29 -20.14 -14.65
N TYR A 589 -6.72 -20.71 -15.77
CA TYR A 589 -7.25 -22.08 -15.80
C TYR A 589 -6.86 -22.82 -17.07
N THR A 590 -6.96 -24.15 -17.05
CA THR A 590 -6.62 -25.05 -18.17
C THR A 590 -7.77 -26.03 -18.44
N GLY A 591 -7.85 -26.55 -19.66
CA GLY A 591 -8.74 -27.66 -20.03
C GLY A 591 -9.26 -27.54 -21.46
N GLU A 592 -9.08 -28.59 -22.28
CA GLU A 592 -9.46 -28.53 -23.70
C GLU A 592 -10.96 -28.28 -23.93
N ASP A 593 -11.80 -28.81 -23.03
CA ASP A 593 -13.25 -28.62 -23.03
C ASP A 593 -13.69 -27.50 -22.05
N ALA A 594 -12.77 -26.73 -21.49
CA ALA A 594 -13.10 -25.68 -20.53
C ALA A 594 -13.87 -24.54 -21.24
N PRO A 595 -14.90 -23.97 -20.60
CA PRO A 595 -15.60 -22.79 -21.13
C PRO A 595 -14.65 -21.59 -21.30
N ASP A 596 -15.07 -20.64 -22.13
CA ASP A 596 -14.42 -19.33 -22.21
C ASP A 596 -14.56 -18.54 -20.89
N GLY A 597 -13.85 -17.41 -20.78
CA GLY A 597 -13.82 -16.61 -19.55
C GLY A 597 -15.23 -16.20 -19.07
N ASP A 598 -16.12 -15.83 -19.99
CA ASP A 598 -17.52 -15.50 -19.69
C ASP A 598 -18.29 -16.72 -19.17
N GLY A 599 -18.07 -17.90 -19.76
CA GLY A 599 -18.58 -19.18 -19.29
C GLY A 599 -18.16 -19.50 -17.85
N VAL A 600 -16.87 -19.35 -17.56
CA VAL A 600 -16.31 -19.60 -16.24
C VAL A 600 -16.79 -18.55 -15.22
N ALA A 601 -16.80 -17.27 -15.57
CA ALA A 601 -17.30 -16.19 -14.70
C ALA A 601 -18.76 -16.45 -14.27
N ARG A 602 -19.62 -16.87 -15.20
CA ARG A 602 -21.02 -17.22 -14.92
C ARG A 602 -21.14 -18.43 -13.99
N ALA A 603 -20.32 -19.45 -14.19
CA ALA A 603 -20.30 -20.63 -13.33
C ALA A 603 -19.81 -20.29 -11.91
N LEU A 604 -18.77 -19.47 -11.79
CA LEU A 604 -18.28 -18.95 -10.51
C LEU A 604 -19.34 -18.09 -9.81
N GLY A 605 -20.00 -17.16 -10.53
CA GLY A 605 -21.04 -16.29 -9.98
C GLY A 605 -22.30 -17.02 -9.51
N ALA A 606 -22.57 -18.23 -10.02
CA ALA A 606 -23.63 -19.08 -9.48
C ALA A 606 -23.29 -19.65 -8.07
N ALA A 607 -22.00 -19.70 -7.72
CA ALA A 607 -21.53 -20.29 -6.48
C ALA A 607 -20.91 -19.28 -5.49
N LEU A 608 -20.30 -18.20 -5.98
CA LEU A 608 -19.55 -17.22 -5.21
C LEU A 608 -20.25 -15.86 -5.21
N PRO A 609 -20.10 -15.02 -4.17
CA PRO A 609 -20.51 -13.62 -4.22
C PRO A 609 -19.82 -12.86 -5.34
N ASP A 610 -20.47 -11.83 -5.88
CA ASP A 610 -19.94 -10.97 -6.95
C ASP A 610 -18.50 -10.48 -6.66
N TYR A 611 -18.20 -10.08 -5.43
CA TYR A 611 -16.87 -9.56 -5.05
C TYR A 611 -15.75 -10.62 -5.03
N MET A 612 -16.08 -11.91 -5.10
CA MET A 612 -15.11 -13.02 -5.19
C MET A 612 -14.92 -13.53 -6.61
N VAL A 613 -15.78 -13.15 -7.57
CA VAL A 613 -15.64 -13.57 -8.96
C VAL A 613 -14.50 -12.77 -9.60
N PRO A 614 -13.42 -13.41 -10.09
CA PRO A 614 -12.30 -12.69 -10.66
C PRO A 614 -12.71 -11.90 -11.92
N PRO A 615 -12.44 -10.59 -12.00
CA PRO A 615 -12.76 -9.79 -13.18
C PRO A 615 -11.92 -10.16 -14.42
N ARG A 616 -10.78 -10.85 -14.23
CA ARG A 616 -9.89 -11.30 -15.31
C ARG A 616 -9.71 -12.82 -15.23
N LEU A 617 -10.04 -13.50 -16.33
CA LEU A 617 -10.02 -14.94 -16.47
C LEU A 617 -9.25 -15.31 -17.73
N TYR A 618 -8.16 -16.06 -17.58
CA TYR A 618 -7.26 -16.46 -18.66
C TYR A 618 -7.28 -17.98 -18.82
N HIS A 619 -7.81 -18.44 -19.96
CA HIS A 619 -7.64 -19.83 -20.36
C HIS A 619 -6.22 -20.01 -20.92
N THR A 620 -5.47 -20.96 -20.36
CA THR A 620 -4.07 -21.23 -20.71
C THR A 620 -3.90 -22.71 -21.04
N SER A 621 -2.90 -23.03 -21.88
CA SER A 621 -2.56 -24.42 -22.18
C SER A 621 -1.96 -25.16 -20.97
N GLU A 622 -1.18 -24.44 -20.15
CA GLU A 622 -0.54 -24.97 -18.94
C GLU A 622 -0.28 -23.89 -17.89
N LEU A 623 -0.35 -24.27 -16.61
CA LEU A 623 0.04 -23.41 -15.50
C LEU A 623 1.54 -23.56 -15.23
N PRO A 624 2.29 -22.46 -15.00
CA PRO A 624 3.70 -22.53 -14.68
C PRO A 624 3.89 -23.22 -13.32
N LEU A 625 4.93 -24.03 -13.20
CA LEU A 625 5.28 -24.75 -11.97
C LEU A 625 6.62 -24.23 -11.43
N SER A 626 6.70 -24.10 -10.11
CA SER A 626 7.93 -23.82 -9.37
C SER A 626 8.88 -25.02 -9.41
N GLY A 627 10.15 -24.83 -8.99
CA GLY A 627 11.15 -25.91 -8.91
C GLY A 627 10.75 -27.11 -8.02
N ASN A 628 9.71 -26.95 -7.19
CA ASN A 628 9.14 -28.00 -6.33
C ASN A 628 7.86 -28.64 -6.91
N GLY A 629 7.50 -28.35 -8.17
CA GLY A 629 6.34 -28.92 -8.86
C GLY A 629 4.98 -28.36 -8.43
N LYS A 630 4.93 -27.29 -7.63
CA LYS A 630 3.69 -26.56 -7.30
C LYS A 630 3.45 -25.43 -8.29
N ILE A 631 2.20 -25.05 -8.53
CA ILE A 631 1.85 -23.88 -9.36
C ILE A 631 2.60 -22.64 -8.87
N ASP A 632 3.30 -21.99 -9.79
CA ASP A 632 4.11 -20.81 -9.53
C ASP A 632 3.23 -19.55 -9.58
N LYS A 633 2.64 -19.22 -8.43
CA LYS A 633 1.81 -18.01 -8.28
C LYS A 633 2.61 -16.71 -8.46
N ILE A 634 3.94 -16.72 -8.27
CA ILE A 634 4.80 -15.54 -8.50
C ILE A 634 4.89 -15.29 -10.00
N ALA A 635 5.19 -16.34 -10.78
CA ALA A 635 5.19 -16.26 -12.24
C ALA A 635 3.82 -15.87 -12.80
N LEU A 636 2.73 -16.41 -12.26
CA LEU A 636 1.36 -16.02 -12.65
C LEU A 636 1.04 -14.56 -12.30
N THR A 637 1.49 -14.04 -11.16
CA THR A 637 1.30 -12.63 -10.78
C THR A 637 2.08 -11.70 -11.73
N ALA A 638 3.31 -12.07 -12.08
CA ALA A 638 4.12 -11.33 -13.05
C ALA A 638 3.48 -11.36 -14.45
N ARG A 639 2.98 -12.53 -14.89
CA ARG A 639 2.19 -12.67 -16.13
C ARG A 639 0.95 -11.78 -16.10
N ALA A 640 0.21 -11.76 -14.99
CA ALA A 640 -0.97 -10.91 -14.87
C ALA A 640 -0.64 -9.42 -14.97
N GLY A 641 0.57 -9.01 -14.56
CA GLY A 641 1.12 -7.68 -14.80
C GLY A 641 1.48 -7.45 -16.27
N HIS A 642 2.24 -8.36 -16.89
CA HIS A 642 2.59 -8.29 -18.31
C HIS A 642 1.37 -8.33 -19.24
N ASP A 643 0.37 -9.14 -18.95
CA ASP A 643 -0.90 -9.24 -19.69
C ASP A 643 -1.76 -7.97 -19.55
N ARG A 644 -1.54 -7.13 -18.52
CA ARG A 644 -2.11 -5.76 -18.52
C ARG A 644 -1.43 -4.93 -19.61
N ASP A 645 -0.12 -5.07 -19.77
CA ASP A 645 0.68 -4.33 -20.75
C ASP A 645 0.58 -4.89 -22.19
N THR A 646 0.35 -6.20 -22.36
CA THR A 646 0.36 -6.91 -23.65
C THR A 646 -0.97 -7.54 -24.08
N GLY A 647 -1.99 -7.52 -23.22
CA GLY A 647 -3.18 -8.38 -23.24
C GLY A 647 -3.60 -9.04 -24.57
N GLY A 648 -3.63 -10.37 -24.54
CA GLY A 648 -4.55 -11.21 -25.31
C GLY A 648 -4.35 -11.20 -26.82
N ALA A 649 -3.19 -11.63 -27.30
CA ALA A 649 -2.96 -11.83 -28.74
C ALA A 649 -3.62 -13.10 -29.32
N ASP A 650 -4.22 -13.96 -28.50
CA ASP A 650 -4.72 -15.28 -28.96
C ASP A 650 -6.25 -15.36 -28.94
N GLY A 651 -6.90 -14.53 -29.76
CA GLY A 651 -8.34 -14.56 -29.97
C GLY A 651 -8.81 -13.78 -31.19
N ALA A 652 -8.67 -14.37 -32.38
CA ALA A 652 -9.34 -14.02 -33.64
C ALA A 652 -9.28 -12.55 -34.13
N GLY A 653 -8.44 -12.30 -35.14
CA GLY A 653 -8.25 -10.99 -35.75
C GLY A 653 -9.48 -10.33 -36.37
N THR A 654 -9.59 -9.02 -36.16
CA THR A 654 -9.91 -7.98 -37.17
C THR A 654 -9.30 -6.66 -36.68
N GLY A 655 -8.88 -5.77 -37.60
CA GLY A 655 -8.09 -4.58 -37.28
C GLY A 655 -8.77 -3.58 -36.33
N THR A 656 -7.97 -2.67 -35.76
CA THR A 656 -8.39 -1.54 -34.90
C THR A 656 -9.86 -1.12 -35.13
N PRO A 657 -10.79 -1.45 -34.21
CA PRO A 657 -12.20 -1.14 -34.39
C PRO A 657 -12.41 0.38 -34.41
N ARG A 658 -13.02 0.91 -35.48
CA ARG A 658 -13.26 2.35 -35.64
C ARG A 658 -14.23 2.88 -34.58
N LEU A 659 -13.75 3.80 -33.73
CA LEU A 659 -14.61 4.69 -32.95
C LEU A 659 -15.40 5.59 -33.90
N ALA A 660 -16.72 5.55 -33.84
CA ALA A 660 -17.62 6.23 -34.76
C ALA A 660 -18.00 7.64 -34.29
N THR A 661 -18.02 7.91 -32.98
CA THR A 661 -18.50 9.18 -32.40
C THR A 661 -17.46 9.88 -31.52
N ASP A 662 -17.63 11.19 -31.31
CA ASP A 662 -16.80 11.95 -30.34
C ASP A 662 -17.04 11.48 -28.91
N THR A 663 -18.27 11.05 -28.60
CA THR A 663 -18.63 10.48 -27.31
C THR A 663 -17.90 9.16 -27.05
N GLU A 664 -17.80 8.28 -28.04
CA GLU A 664 -16.99 7.05 -27.95
C GLU A 664 -15.51 7.37 -27.71
N ARG A 665 -14.93 8.37 -28.42
CA ARG A 665 -13.55 8.84 -28.17
C ARG A 665 -13.35 9.38 -26.75
N ARG A 666 -14.32 10.15 -26.23
CA ARG A 666 -14.28 10.66 -24.84
C ARG A 666 -14.30 9.51 -23.83
N VAL A 667 -15.16 8.51 -24.05
CA VAL A 667 -15.25 7.32 -23.19
C VAL A 667 -13.94 6.53 -23.22
N VAL A 668 -13.35 6.30 -24.41
CA VAL A 668 -12.04 5.64 -24.55
C VAL A 668 -10.94 6.38 -23.79
N ALA A 669 -10.80 7.69 -23.98
CA ALA A 669 -9.76 8.47 -23.29
C ALA A 669 -9.93 8.47 -21.77
N LEU A 670 -11.16 8.37 -21.28
CA LEU A 670 -11.44 8.22 -19.84
C LEU A 670 -11.09 6.82 -19.34
N TRP A 671 -11.49 5.78 -20.07
CA TRP A 671 -11.16 4.39 -19.73
C TRP A 671 -9.66 4.15 -19.74
N ALA A 672 -8.95 4.66 -20.75
CA ALA A 672 -7.51 4.54 -20.86
C ALA A 672 -6.78 5.12 -19.64
N ARG A 673 -7.17 6.33 -19.22
CA ARG A 673 -6.61 6.98 -18.03
C ARG A 673 -6.95 6.24 -16.73
N LEU A 674 -8.20 5.79 -16.60
CA LEU A 674 -8.67 5.15 -15.36
C LEU A 674 -8.15 3.73 -15.17
N LEU A 675 -8.11 2.95 -16.25
CA LEU A 675 -7.67 1.56 -16.24
C LEU A 675 -6.16 1.41 -16.48
N LYS A 676 -5.49 2.51 -16.84
CA LYS A 676 -4.08 2.56 -17.26
C LYS A 676 -3.80 1.62 -18.43
N VAL A 677 -4.72 1.62 -19.42
CA VAL A 677 -4.62 0.83 -20.66
C VAL A 677 -4.43 1.80 -21.83
N PRO A 678 -3.51 1.56 -22.78
CA PRO A 678 -3.36 2.40 -23.97
C PRO A 678 -4.67 2.60 -24.75
N GLU A 679 -4.95 3.82 -25.22
CA GLU A 679 -6.20 4.15 -25.94
C GLU A 679 -6.38 3.31 -27.20
N GLU A 680 -5.28 2.95 -27.86
CA GLU A 680 -5.29 2.17 -29.10
C GLU A 680 -5.80 0.73 -28.91
N ARG A 681 -5.89 0.28 -27.65
CA ARG A 681 -6.37 -1.06 -27.26
C ARG A 681 -7.85 -1.08 -26.86
N ILE A 682 -8.49 0.09 -26.80
CA ILE A 682 -9.88 0.22 -26.37
C ILE A 682 -10.75 0.47 -27.61
N GLY A 683 -11.41 -0.58 -28.07
CA GLY A 683 -12.34 -0.54 -29.18
C GLY A 683 -13.75 -0.15 -28.74
N ARG A 684 -14.59 0.13 -29.73
CA ARG A 684 -16.03 0.40 -29.55
C ARG A 684 -16.75 -0.70 -28.74
N ASP A 685 -16.39 -1.95 -28.97
CA ASP A 685 -17.03 -3.12 -28.34
C ASP A 685 -16.26 -3.61 -27.10
N SER A 686 -15.19 -2.90 -26.70
CA SER A 686 -14.43 -3.25 -25.49
C SER A 686 -15.29 -3.09 -24.25
N ARG A 687 -15.23 -4.08 -23.35
CA ARG A 687 -15.95 -4.06 -22.08
C ARG A 687 -15.07 -3.60 -20.94
N PHE A 688 -15.66 -2.85 -20.01
CA PHE A 688 -14.92 -2.21 -18.91
C PHE A 688 -14.23 -3.25 -18.00
N ALA A 689 -14.90 -4.35 -17.67
CA ALA A 689 -14.36 -5.38 -16.78
C ALA A 689 -13.22 -6.18 -17.42
N GLU A 690 -13.31 -6.50 -18.72
CA GLU A 690 -12.28 -7.24 -19.46
C GLU A 690 -10.94 -6.47 -19.51
N LEU A 691 -11.00 -5.14 -19.46
CA LEU A 691 -9.83 -4.26 -19.41
C LEU A 691 -9.34 -4.00 -17.97
N GLY A 692 -9.84 -4.74 -16.97
CA GLY A 692 -9.46 -4.60 -15.57
C GLY A 692 -10.29 -3.57 -14.80
N GLY A 693 -11.51 -3.28 -15.23
CA GLY A 693 -12.45 -2.44 -14.48
C GLY A 693 -13.04 -3.15 -13.26
N THR A 694 -13.08 -2.44 -12.12
CA THR A 694 -13.68 -2.88 -10.85
C THR A 694 -14.86 -1.98 -10.49
N SER A 695 -15.62 -2.32 -9.45
CA SER A 695 -16.63 -1.39 -8.90
C SER A 695 -16.02 -0.06 -8.49
N LEU A 696 -14.78 -0.04 -7.99
CA LEU A 696 -14.07 1.18 -7.63
C LEU A 696 -13.72 2.03 -8.85
N SER A 697 -13.18 1.43 -9.91
CA SER A 697 -12.90 2.16 -11.15
C SER A 697 -14.19 2.57 -11.89
N ALA A 698 -15.29 1.84 -11.73
CA ALA A 698 -16.61 2.22 -12.25
C ALA A 698 -17.17 3.46 -11.53
N ILE A 699 -16.96 3.58 -10.22
CA ILE A 699 -17.27 4.80 -9.46
C ILE A 699 -16.44 5.98 -10.00
N ARG A 700 -15.12 5.79 -10.14
CA ARG A 700 -14.23 6.82 -10.71
C ARG A 700 -14.62 7.21 -12.13
N LEU A 701 -15.08 6.25 -12.94
CA LEU A 701 -15.60 6.49 -14.29
C LEU A 701 -16.87 7.32 -14.28
N SER A 702 -17.85 6.96 -13.43
CA SER A 702 -19.08 7.73 -13.26
C SER A 702 -18.78 9.18 -12.87
N ILE A 703 -17.85 9.39 -11.93
CA ILE A 703 -17.38 10.72 -11.53
C ILE A 703 -16.79 11.48 -12.71
N ALA A 704 -15.86 10.87 -13.46
CA ALA A 704 -15.19 11.51 -14.59
C ALA A 704 -16.10 11.77 -15.80
N LEU A 705 -17.27 11.13 -15.84
CA LEU A 705 -18.35 11.35 -16.80
C LEU A 705 -19.42 12.33 -16.31
N ASP A 706 -19.10 13.14 -15.30
CA ASP A 706 -20.03 14.10 -14.68
C ASP A 706 -21.33 13.43 -14.17
N ARG A 707 -21.28 12.12 -13.94
CA ARG A 707 -22.37 11.28 -13.41
C ARG A 707 -23.62 11.25 -14.31
N LEU A 708 -23.43 11.53 -15.59
CA LEU A 708 -24.44 11.27 -16.63
C LEU A 708 -24.73 9.77 -16.78
N VAL A 709 -23.84 8.92 -16.26
CA VAL A 709 -23.95 7.45 -16.19
C VAL A 709 -23.69 7.02 -14.75
N THR A 710 -24.59 6.24 -14.17
CA THR A 710 -24.47 5.73 -12.79
C THR A 710 -23.65 4.44 -12.73
N VAL A 711 -23.18 4.05 -11.54
CA VAL A 711 -22.49 2.76 -11.36
C VAL A 711 -23.42 1.58 -11.68
N ALA A 712 -24.73 1.73 -11.46
CA ALA A 712 -25.72 0.73 -11.84
C ALA A 712 -25.80 0.55 -13.36
N ASP A 713 -25.76 1.65 -14.12
CA ASP A 713 -25.70 1.61 -15.59
C ASP A 713 -24.41 0.95 -16.11
N LEU A 714 -23.36 0.90 -15.28
CA LEU A 714 -22.06 0.27 -15.58
C LEU A 714 -21.95 -1.19 -15.13
N LYS A 715 -22.95 -1.71 -14.40
CA LYS A 715 -22.87 -3.02 -13.72
C LYS A 715 -22.92 -4.20 -14.69
N ASP A 716 -23.65 -4.08 -15.81
CA ASP A 716 -23.86 -5.16 -16.77
C ASP A 716 -22.77 -5.24 -17.86
N THR A 717 -21.56 -4.78 -17.55
CA THR A 717 -20.40 -4.77 -18.49
C THR A 717 -20.71 -4.07 -19.82
N PRO A 718 -21.18 -2.80 -19.82
CA PRO A 718 -21.45 -2.08 -21.05
C PRO A 718 -20.16 -1.93 -21.86
N THR A 719 -20.29 -2.02 -23.18
CA THR A 719 -19.21 -1.67 -24.10
C THR A 719 -18.98 -0.16 -24.10
N VAL A 720 -17.86 0.30 -24.68
CA VAL A 720 -17.64 1.73 -24.95
C VAL A 720 -18.83 2.33 -25.73
N ALA A 721 -19.40 1.60 -26.68
CA ALA A 721 -20.57 2.01 -27.45
C ALA A 721 -21.81 2.21 -26.57
N ASP A 722 -22.04 1.30 -25.61
CA ASP A 722 -23.20 1.35 -24.73
C ASP A 722 -23.12 2.55 -23.78
N VAL A 723 -21.93 2.80 -23.21
CA VAL A 723 -21.69 3.98 -22.36
C VAL A 723 -21.80 5.26 -23.16
N ALA A 724 -21.27 5.30 -24.38
CA ALA A 724 -21.42 6.47 -25.27
C ALA A 724 -22.88 6.72 -25.63
N ALA A 725 -23.66 5.68 -25.93
CA ALA A 725 -25.08 5.79 -26.22
C ALA A 725 -25.89 6.28 -25.00
N LEU A 726 -25.51 5.87 -23.78
CA LEU A 726 -26.09 6.40 -22.54
C LEU A 726 -25.83 7.91 -22.41
N LEU A 727 -24.59 8.34 -22.61
CA LEU A 727 -24.19 9.75 -22.55
C LEU A 727 -24.92 10.61 -23.59
N ASP A 728 -25.04 10.11 -24.82
CA ASP A 728 -25.72 10.82 -25.91
C ASP A 728 -27.23 10.97 -25.62
N ARG A 729 -27.87 9.94 -25.04
CA ARG A 729 -29.29 10.01 -24.63
C ARG A 729 -29.53 11.04 -23.54
N VAL A 730 -28.66 11.10 -22.53
CA VAL A 730 -28.78 12.06 -21.42
C VAL A 730 -28.45 13.49 -21.88
N SER A 731 -27.50 13.65 -22.80
CA SER A 731 -27.17 14.95 -23.39
C SER A 731 -28.29 15.48 -24.29
N ALA A 732 -29.00 14.59 -25.01
CA ALA A 732 -30.15 14.95 -25.84
C ALA A 732 -31.37 15.40 -25.00
N THR A 733 -31.57 14.84 -23.80
CA THR A 733 -32.64 15.25 -22.88
C THR A 733 -32.29 16.50 -22.07
N ALA A 734 -31.00 16.79 -21.85
CA ALA A 734 -30.54 18.01 -21.18
C ALA A 734 -30.54 19.26 -22.10
N GLY A 735 -30.59 19.08 -23.42
CA GLY A 735 -30.49 20.15 -24.43
C GLY A 735 -31.75 21.01 -24.65
N GLU A 736 -32.87 20.76 -23.97
CA GLU A 736 -34.13 21.49 -24.21
C GLU A 736 -34.36 22.73 -23.31
N GLY A 737 -33.39 23.19 -22.51
CA GLY A 737 -33.65 24.35 -21.65
C GLY A 737 -32.44 25.16 -21.16
N ALA A 738 -31.86 26.00 -22.02
CA ALA A 738 -31.41 27.38 -21.69
C ALA A 738 -30.67 28.03 -22.89
N PRO A 739 -30.92 29.32 -23.22
CA PRO A 739 -30.14 30.05 -24.22
C PRO A 739 -28.82 30.54 -23.64
N ALA A 740 -27.72 30.34 -24.39
CA ALA A 740 -26.39 30.85 -24.07
C ALA A 740 -26.21 32.31 -24.51
N ASP A 741 -25.69 33.15 -23.64
CA ASP A 741 -25.25 34.52 -23.93
C ASP A 741 -23.71 34.52 -24.17
N PRO A 742 -23.16 35.29 -25.14
CA PRO A 742 -21.75 35.17 -25.53
C PRO A 742 -20.83 36.07 -24.70
N ALA A 743 -19.70 35.52 -24.25
CA ALA A 743 -18.60 36.31 -23.66
C ALA A 743 -17.61 36.81 -24.74
N PRO A 744 -17.01 38.01 -24.59
CA PRO A 744 -16.11 38.63 -25.56
C PRO A 744 -14.66 38.07 -25.51
N PRO A 745 -13.86 38.23 -26.60
CA PRO A 745 -12.59 37.53 -26.76
C PRO A 745 -11.41 38.23 -26.06
N ALA A 746 -10.52 37.44 -25.45
CA ALA A 746 -9.18 37.86 -25.04
C ALA A 746 -8.15 37.55 -26.15
N PRO A 747 -7.06 38.34 -26.27
CA PRO A 747 -6.12 38.25 -27.40
C PRO A 747 -5.25 37.00 -27.32
N ALA A 748 -5.06 36.35 -28.47
CA ALA A 748 -4.29 35.10 -28.59
C ALA A 748 -2.77 35.33 -28.41
N PRO A 749 -2.08 34.47 -27.63
CA PRO A 749 -0.64 34.28 -27.80
C PRO A 749 -0.36 33.54 -29.12
N ALA A 750 0.78 33.86 -29.74
CA ALA A 750 1.21 33.24 -30.99
C ALA A 750 1.28 31.70 -30.88
N PRO A 751 0.92 30.95 -31.94
CA PRO A 751 0.87 29.49 -31.89
C PRO A 751 2.28 28.91 -31.71
N VAL A 752 2.51 28.22 -30.60
CA VAL A 752 3.64 27.31 -30.44
C VAL A 752 3.37 26.10 -31.36
N PRO A 753 4.27 25.73 -32.30
CA PRO A 753 4.03 24.61 -33.21
C PRO A 753 3.87 23.29 -32.44
N ALA A 754 2.95 22.44 -32.91
CA ALA A 754 2.42 21.27 -32.20
C ALA A 754 3.39 20.08 -32.01
N ALA A 755 4.60 20.09 -32.57
CA ALA A 755 5.59 19.01 -32.42
C ALA A 755 7.06 19.53 -32.44
N PRO A 756 7.98 18.94 -31.64
CA PRO A 756 9.40 19.28 -31.68
C PRO A 756 10.08 18.81 -32.97
N ALA A 757 11.14 19.51 -33.39
CA ALA A 757 11.97 19.07 -34.52
C ALA A 757 12.89 17.93 -34.06
N PRO A 758 13.17 16.91 -34.90
CA PRO A 758 14.02 15.79 -34.52
C PRO A 758 15.45 16.25 -34.18
N LEU A 759 16.15 15.48 -33.35
CA LEU A 759 17.55 15.73 -32.99
C LEU A 759 18.41 15.75 -34.26
N ARG A 760 19.24 16.78 -34.40
CA ARG A 760 20.11 16.93 -35.56
C ARG A 760 21.20 15.86 -35.54
N VAL A 761 21.29 15.07 -36.61
CA VAL A 761 22.36 14.08 -36.83
C VAL A 761 23.21 14.50 -38.01
N LEU A 762 24.53 14.59 -37.82
CA LEU A 762 25.52 14.80 -38.87
C LEU A 762 26.29 13.50 -39.10
N ASP A 763 26.47 13.13 -40.36
CA ASP A 763 27.33 12.01 -40.74
C ASP A 763 28.78 12.47 -40.76
N ALA A 764 29.56 12.05 -39.77
CA ALA A 764 30.94 12.47 -39.55
C ALA A 764 31.97 11.42 -40.04
N ARG A 765 31.58 10.60 -41.04
CA ARG A 765 32.46 9.59 -41.63
C ARG A 765 33.44 10.21 -42.63
N GLY A 766 34.73 9.90 -42.47
CA GLY A 766 35.78 10.28 -43.43
C GLY A 766 36.97 11.02 -42.79
N GLY A 767 38.10 10.35 -42.66
CA GLY A 767 39.31 10.81 -41.96
C GLY A 767 40.07 9.65 -41.31
N PRO A 768 41.37 9.78 -41.01
CA PRO A 768 42.22 8.68 -40.56
C PRO A 768 41.89 8.17 -39.15
N ASP A 769 41.47 9.07 -38.25
CA ASP A 769 41.17 8.81 -36.84
C ASP A 769 39.98 9.69 -36.36
N PRO A 770 39.42 9.46 -35.15
CA PRO A 770 38.28 10.23 -34.64
C PRO A 770 38.53 11.74 -34.55
N ALA A 771 39.74 12.17 -34.15
CA ALA A 771 40.09 13.58 -34.02
C ALA A 771 40.16 14.29 -35.39
N GLY A 772 40.74 13.64 -36.40
CA GLY A 772 40.80 14.14 -37.78
C GLY A 772 39.41 14.27 -38.41
N ARG A 773 38.51 13.31 -38.14
CA ARG A 773 37.08 13.40 -38.53
C ARG A 773 36.39 14.58 -37.83
N ALA A 774 36.57 14.73 -36.53
CA ALA A 774 36.00 15.85 -35.77
C ALA A 774 36.50 17.21 -36.26
N ALA A 775 37.78 17.32 -36.62
CA ALA A 775 38.35 18.54 -37.19
C ALA A 775 37.73 18.90 -38.55
N ALA A 776 37.51 17.92 -39.42
CA ALA A 776 36.88 18.12 -40.73
C ALA A 776 35.43 18.63 -40.62
N HIS A 777 34.68 18.17 -39.61
CA HIS A 777 33.29 18.56 -39.35
C HIS A 777 33.15 19.71 -38.32
N ARG A 778 34.25 20.34 -37.89
CA ARG A 778 34.23 21.34 -36.80
C ARG A 778 33.29 22.52 -37.06
N ALA A 779 33.35 23.11 -38.25
CA ALA A 779 32.53 24.27 -38.60
C ALA A 779 31.04 23.92 -38.68
N GLU A 780 30.73 22.77 -39.29
CA GLU A 780 29.36 22.25 -39.43
C GLU A 780 28.77 21.88 -38.06
N SER A 781 29.54 21.19 -37.23
CA SER A 781 29.13 20.78 -35.87
C SER A 781 28.83 21.99 -34.98
N ARG A 782 29.66 23.05 -35.05
CA ARG A 782 29.43 24.29 -34.30
C ARG A 782 28.20 25.06 -34.80
N ALA A 783 27.98 25.12 -36.11
CA ALA A 783 26.80 25.75 -36.68
C ALA A 783 25.52 25.01 -36.27
N ALA A 784 25.52 23.68 -36.37
CA ALA A 784 24.41 22.84 -35.93
C ALA A 784 24.14 22.98 -34.43
N LEU A 785 25.17 22.93 -33.59
CA LEU A 785 25.04 23.13 -32.14
C LEU A 785 24.45 24.51 -31.80
N ALA A 786 24.89 25.57 -32.49
CA ALA A 786 24.34 26.92 -32.29
C ALA A 786 22.89 27.05 -32.75
N GLU A 787 22.47 26.29 -33.77
CA GLU A 787 21.11 26.30 -34.32
C GLU A 787 20.13 25.49 -33.46
N SER A 788 20.45 24.24 -33.13
CA SER A 788 19.54 23.29 -32.47
C SER A 788 19.82 23.06 -30.99
N GLY A 789 20.93 23.58 -30.45
CA GLY A 789 21.33 23.39 -29.06
C GLY A 789 21.86 21.98 -28.73
N ALA A 790 21.69 21.00 -29.61
CA ALA A 790 22.34 19.69 -29.55
C ALA A 790 22.53 19.11 -30.94
N VAL A 791 23.61 18.37 -31.15
CA VAL A 791 23.92 17.68 -32.41
C VAL A 791 24.63 16.36 -32.16
N MET A 792 24.14 15.30 -32.81
CA MET A 792 24.76 13.97 -32.83
C MET A 792 25.69 13.87 -34.02
N LEU A 793 26.95 13.51 -33.77
CA LEU A 793 27.97 13.24 -34.79
C LEU A 793 28.11 11.73 -34.93
N ARG A 794 27.52 11.19 -36.01
CA ARG A 794 27.45 9.75 -36.25
C ARG A 794 28.68 9.23 -36.99
N GLY A 795 29.27 8.15 -36.50
CA GLY A 795 30.39 7.47 -37.16
C GLY A 795 31.77 8.13 -36.98
N LEU A 796 31.97 8.90 -35.92
CA LEU A 796 33.30 9.41 -35.52
C LEU A 796 34.28 8.28 -35.17
N GLY A 797 33.78 7.21 -34.56
CA GLY A 797 34.56 5.99 -34.29
C GLY A 797 35.40 6.06 -33.01
N VAL A 798 34.95 6.81 -32.01
CA VAL A 798 35.57 6.89 -30.68
C VAL A 798 35.45 5.55 -29.95
N ARG A 799 36.54 5.07 -29.33
CA ARG A 799 36.56 3.75 -28.64
C ARG A 799 37.14 3.81 -27.24
N THR A 800 37.88 4.86 -26.93
CA THR A 800 38.51 5.08 -25.64
C THR A 800 38.14 6.45 -25.08
N PRO A 801 38.22 6.67 -23.76
CA PRO A 801 38.09 8.01 -23.19
C PRO A 801 39.12 9.01 -23.75
N GLY A 802 40.30 8.53 -24.14
CA GLY A 802 41.33 9.35 -24.80
C GLY A 802 40.87 9.91 -26.15
N ASP A 803 40.18 9.11 -26.96
CA ASP A 803 39.64 9.58 -28.24
C ASP A 803 38.65 10.75 -28.07
N ILE A 804 37.90 10.78 -26.96
CA ILE A 804 36.96 11.88 -26.65
C ILE A 804 37.69 13.16 -26.29
N ALA A 805 38.80 13.05 -25.56
CA ALA A 805 39.66 14.20 -25.25
C ALA A 805 40.21 14.84 -26.54
N ASP A 806 40.69 13.99 -27.45
CA ASP A 806 41.24 14.44 -28.73
C ASP A 806 40.16 15.02 -29.65
N VAL A 807 38.95 14.44 -29.66
CA VAL A 807 37.78 14.99 -30.37
C VAL A 807 37.38 16.36 -29.81
N ALA A 808 37.34 16.53 -28.48
CA ALA A 808 37.03 17.81 -27.84
C ALA A 808 38.04 18.89 -28.24
N ALA A 809 39.33 18.56 -28.20
CA ALA A 809 40.41 19.46 -28.63
C ALA A 809 40.31 19.80 -30.13
N ALA A 810 40.03 18.82 -30.98
CA ALA A 810 39.84 19.01 -32.43
C ALA A 810 38.65 19.92 -32.75
N LEU A 811 37.55 19.81 -32.00
CA LEU A 811 36.39 20.70 -32.07
C LEU A 811 36.68 22.09 -31.47
N GLY A 812 37.77 22.23 -30.71
CA GLY A 812 38.23 23.45 -30.05
C GLY A 812 37.41 23.81 -28.82
N ILE A 813 36.95 22.81 -28.08
CA ILE A 813 36.20 22.96 -26.84
C ILE A 813 37.20 22.86 -25.70
N ALA A 814 37.25 23.87 -24.83
CA ALA A 814 38.19 23.88 -23.71
C ALA A 814 37.65 23.04 -22.56
N ALA A 815 38.33 21.96 -22.20
CA ALA A 815 37.89 21.08 -21.12
C ALA A 815 37.95 21.80 -19.76
N MET A 816 36.85 21.73 -19.02
CA MET A 816 36.69 22.22 -17.67
C MET A 816 36.94 21.07 -16.69
N THR A 817 37.74 21.33 -15.64
CA THR A 817 37.87 20.40 -14.52
C THR A 817 36.85 20.77 -13.46
N GLU A 818 35.87 19.90 -13.27
CA GLU A 818 34.90 20.01 -12.19
C GLU A 818 35.49 19.52 -10.85
N ARG A 819 35.13 20.20 -9.76
CA ARG A 819 35.47 19.82 -8.39
C ARG A 819 34.30 19.21 -7.60
N GLU A 820 33.06 19.37 -8.04
CA GLU A 820 31.87 19.02 -7.25
C GLU A 820 30.89 18.10 -7.99
N GLY A 821 30.69 16.87 -7.52
CA GLY A 821 29.86 15.85 -8.20
C GLY A 821 28.58 15.46 -7.46
N PHE A 822 27.52 15.16 -8.22
CA PHE A 822 26.25 14.62 -7.70
C PHE A 822 26.29 13.09 -7.52
N ALA A 823 27.12 12.39 -8.31
CA ALA A 823 27.37 10.96 -8.22
C ALA A 823 28.88 10.69 -8.37
N PRO A 824 29.40 9.58 -7.83
CA PRO A 824 30.78 9.18 -8.06
C PRO A 824 31.07 9.02 -9.55
N ARG A 825 32.15 9.65 -10.04
CA ARG A 825 32.64 9.48 -11.42
C ARG A 825 34.11 9.11 -11.40
N THR A 826 34.53 8.30 -12.37
CA THR A 826 35.95 7.99 -12.57
C THR A 826 36.57 9.04 -13.49
N ALA A 827 37.58 9.77 -13.02
CA ALA A 827 38.37 10.65 -13.86
C ALA A 827 39.35 9.81 -14.71
N HIS A 828 39.33 10.00 -16.03
CA HIS A 828 40.23 9.29 -16.95
C HIS A 828 41.45 10.13 -17.33
N ALA A 829 41.22 11.41 -17.65
CA ALA A 829 42.23 12.41 -18.00
C ALA A 829 41.70 13.80 -17.58
N PRO A 830 42.52 14.87 -17.57
CA PRO A 830 42.04 16.21 -17.19
C PRO A 830 40.80 16.64 -18.00
N GLY A 831 39.67 16.83 -17.32
CA GLY A 831 38.39 17.22 -17.93
C GLY A 831 37.63 16.10 -18.67
N VAL A 832 38.06 14.84 -18.55
CA VAL A 832 37.39 13.65 -19.12
C VAL A 832 36.97 12.72 -17.98
N TYR A 833 35.67 12.42 -17.93
CA TYR A 833 35.04 11.65 -16.88
C TYR A 833 34.32 10.43 -17.45
N SER A 834 34.17 9.38 -16.65
CA SER A 834 33.18 8.35 -16.94
C SER A 834 31.77 8.96 -16.92
N GLY A 835 30.84 8.33 -17.62
CA GLY A 835 29.41 8.52 -17.30
C GLY A 835 29.16 8.22 -15.82
N SER A 836 28.11 8.83 -15.28
CA SER A 836 27.68 8.62 -13.89
C SER A 836 27.23 7.18 -13.67
N HIS A 837 27.55 6.62 -12.50
CA HIS A 837 27.08 5.30 -12.08
C HIS A 837 25.61 5.39 -11.69
N TRP A 838 24.72 5.11 -12.65
CA TRP A 838 23.27 5.04 -12.45
C TRP A 838 22.76 3.67 -12.95
N PRO A 839 21.73 3.08 -12.32
CA PRO A 839 21.11 1.85 -12.83
C PRO A 839 20.75 1.98 -14.31
N ALA A 840 21.10 0.94 -15.10
CA ALA A 840 20.96 1.00 -16.56
C ALA A 840 19.50 1.08 -17.01
N ASP A 841 18.59 0.57 -16.20
CA ASP A 841 17.14 0.51 -16.37
C ASP A 841 16.39 1.76 -15.86
N GLU A 842 17.10 2.78 -15.39
CA GLU A 842 16.49 4.03 -14.92
C GLU A 842 16.83 5.22 -15.83
N PRO A 843 15.87 6.14 -16.06
CA PRO A 843 16.14 7.35 -16.82
C PRO A 843 17.04 8.28 -16.01
N MET A 844 18.20 8.63 -16.57
CA MET A 844 19.12 9.57 -15.91
C MET A 844 19.17 10.89 -16.68
N CYS A 845 18.73 11.96 -16.03
CA CYS A 845 18.87 13.32 -16.56
C CYS A 845 20.21 13.92 -16.10
N MET A 846 21.13 14.09 -17.05
CA MET A 846 22.52 14.47 -16.77
C MET A 846 22.67 15.98 -16.47
N HIS A 847 21.60 16.78 -16.57
CA HIS A 847 21.56 18.20 -16.15
C HIS A 847 21.62 18.42 -14.64
N HIS A 848 21.38 17.39 -13.84
CA HIS A 848 21.30 17.48 -12.39
C HIS A 848 22.66 17.83 -11.78
N GLU A 849 23.74 17.41 -12.43
CA GLU A 849 25.01 17.21 -11.76
C GLU A 849 25.84 18.49 -11.65
N LEU A 850 25.44 19.60 -12.28
CA LEU A 850 26.25 20.83 -12.38
C LEU A 850 25.49 22.10 -11.96
N SER A 851 24.20 21.94 -11.64
CA SER A 851 23.20 22.95 -11.23
C SER A 851 23.64 23.95 -10.16
N TYR A 852 24.52 23.48 -9.30
CA TYR A 852 24.92 24.10 -8.05
C TYR A 852 26.33 24.72 -8.15
N ALA A 853 27.07 24.45 -9.22
CA ALA A 853 28.42 24.96 -9.41
C ALA A 853 28.42 26.48 -9.69
N ALA A 854 29.44 27.18 -9.22
CA ALA A 854 29.66 28.60 -9.52
C ALA A 854 29.98 28.84 -11.01
N THR A 855 30.56 27.83 -11.67
CA THR A 855 30.86 27.84 -13.12
C THR A 855 30.25 26.58 -13.73
N VAL A 856 29.40 26.75 -14.75
CA VAL A 856 28.79 25.63 -15.48
C VAL A 856 29.52 25.45 -16.82
N PRO A 857 29.65 24.21 -17.35
CA PRO A 857 30.13 24.05 -18.70
C PRO A 857 29.09 24.61 -19.67
N GLY A 858 29.54 25.37 -20.66
CA GLY A 858 28.70 25.85 -21.74
C GLY A 858 28.48 24.80 -22.82
N THR A 859 29.39 23.84 -22.99
CA THR A 859 29.24 22.72 -23.93
C THR A 859 29.59 21.40 -23.27
N LEU A 860 28.72 20.41 -23.42
CA LEU A 860 28.94 19.05 -22.95
C LEU A 860 29.18 18.13 -24.14
N ILE A 861 30.12 17.20 -24.00
CA ILE A 861 30.45 16.22 -25.02
C ILE A 861 30.27 14.82 -24.43
N PHE A 862 29.48 13.99 -25.09
CA PHE A 862 29.25 12.60 -24.69
C PHE A 862 29.72 11.66 -25.79
N GLY A 863 30.63 10.76 -25.47
CA GLY A 863 31.14 9.73 -26.38
C GLY A 863 30.64 8.35 -26.02
N CYS A 864 30.01 7.66 -26.97
CA CYS A 864 29.57 6.28 -26.78
C CYS A 864 30.69 5.31 -27.16
N LEU A 865 31.35 4.75 -26.15
CA LEU A 865 32.48 3.83 -26.34
C LEU A 865 32.01 2.40 -26.65
N THR A 866 30.86 2.01 -26.08
CA THR A 866 30.16 0.76 -26.40
C THR A 866 28.66 1.02 -26.50
N ALA A 867 28.01 0.50 -27.55
CA ALA A 867 26.57 0.66 -27.74
C ALA A 867 25.77 -0.39 -26.95
N PRO A 868 24.58 -0.05 -26.45
CA PRO A 868 23.70 -1.00 -25.76
C PRO A 868 23.12 -2.04 -26.72
N GLY A 869 22.80 -3.24 -26.21
CA GLY A 869 22.20 -4.33 -26.98
C GLY A 869 20.72 -4.08 -27.36
N SER A 870 20.02 -3.23 -26.60
CA SER A 870 18.65 -2.79 -26.85
C SER A 870 18.45 -1.31 -26.47
N GLY A 871 17.71 -0.56 -27.29
CA GLY A 871 16.89 0.59 -26.86
C GLY A 871 17.53 1.91 -26.38
N GLY A 872 18.80 2.00 -25.98
CA GLY A 872 19.31 3.22 -25.33
C GLY A 872 19.44 4.47 -26.22
N ARG A 873 18.56 5.46 -26.03
CA ARG A 873 18.62 6.80 -26.67
C ARG A 873 19.21 7.84 -25.73
N THR A 874 19.75 8.92 -26.30
CA THR A 874 19.85 10.19 -25.55
C THR A 874 18.78 11.12 -26.05
N THR A 875 18.04 11.65 -25.10
CA THR A 875 16.96 12.59 -25.30
C THR A 875 17.42 13.99 -24.94
N VAL A 876 16.89 14.97 -25.65
CA VAL A 876 17.16 16.39 -25.48
C VAL A 876 15.86 17.19 -25.59
N ALA A 877 15.75 18.28 -24.86
CA ALA A 877 14.64 19.23 -24.93
C ALA A 877 15.16 20.66 -25.04
N ASP A 878 14.63 21.44 -25.99
CA ASP A 878 14.99 22.85 -26.18
C ASP A 878 14.35 23.71 -25.08
N SER A 879 15.19 24.25 -24.20
CA SER A 879 14.76 25.02 -23.02
C SER A 879 14.03 26.32 -23.38
N GLN A 880 14.23 26.85 -24.59
CA GLN A 880 13.51 28.04 -25.06
C GLN A 880 12.07 27.67 -25.48
N ARG A 881 11.90 26.50 -26.10
CA ARG A 881 10.56 25.99 -26.46
C ARG A 881 9.78 25.57 -25.23
N VAL A 882 10.44 24.96 -24.26
CA VAL A 882 9.85 24.66 -22.96
C VAL A 882 9.37 25.93 -22.29
N LEU A 883 10.22 26.97 -22.18
CA LEU A 883 9.83 28.26 -21.61
C LEU A 883 8.60 28.86 -22.31
N ALA A 884 8.56 28.79 -23.65
CA ALA A 884 7.45 29.31 -24.44
C ALA A 884 6.13 28.53 -24.25
N ALA A 885 6.21 27.26 -23.84
CA ALA A 885 5.07 26.38 -23.67
C ALA A 885 4.58 26.24 -22.22
N LEU A 886 5.39 26.63 -21.24
CA LEU A 886 4.99 26.63 -19.83
C LEU A 886 3.90 27.71 -19.58
N PRO A 887 2.87 27.41 -18.76
CA PRO A 887 1.82 28.38 -18.45
C PRO A 887 2.39 29.65 -17.79
N PRO A 888 1.99 30.87 -18.20
CA PRO A 888 2.51 32.11 -17.61
C PRO A 888 2.32 32.19 -16.08
N GLY A 889 1.20 31.66 -15.57
CA GLY A 889 0.94 31.61 -14.12
C GLY A 889 1.88 30.66 -13.35
N LEU A 890 2.43 29.65 -14.03
CA LEU A 890 3.45 28.76 -13.47
C LEU A 890 4.83 29.41 -13.53
N VAL A 891 5.15 30.08 -14.63
CA VAL A 891 6.48 30.70 -14.85
C VAL A 891 6.70 31.94 -13.97
N ALA A 892 5.68 32.79 -13.80
CA ALA A 892 5.83 34.10 -13.16
C ALA A 892 6.38 34.08 -11.72
N PRO A 893 5.99 33.14 -10.82
CA PRO A 893 6.58 33.05 -9.49
C PRO A 893 8.08 32.70 -9.52
N PHE A 894 8.48 31.77 -10.39
CA PHE A 894 9.88 31.34 -10.53
C PHE A 894 10.75 32.36 -11.26
N GLU A 895 10.18 33.15 -12.17
CA GLU A 895 10.86 34.32 -12.73
C GLU A 895 11.10 35.42 -11.69
N ARG A 896 10.12 35.62 -10.78
CA ARG A 896 10.17 36.69 -9.78
C ARG A 896 11.08 36.36 -8.60
N HIS A 897 10.97 35.14 -8.08
CA HIS A 897 11.63 34.73 -6.83
C HIS A 897 12.76 33.73 -7.06
N GLY A 898 12.87 33.15 -8.26
CA GLY A 898 13.74 32.01 -8.49
C GLY A 898 13.19 30.74 -7.85
N TRP A 899 14.08 29.78 -7.63
CA TRP A 899 13.85 28.53 -6.90
C TRP A 899 14.96 28.36 -5.86
N LEU A 900 14.68 27.58 -4.82
CA LEU A 900 15.62 27.27 -3.76
C LEU A 900 15.99 25.79 -3.83
N LEU A 901 17.27 25.50 -4.02
CA LEU A 901 17.85 24.17 -3.93
C LEU A 901 18.31 23.92 -2.49
N ARG A 902 17.85 22.81 -1.91
CA ARG A 902 18.39 22.26 -0.65
C ARG A 902 19.13 20.97 -0.97
N ARG A 903 20.26 20.72 -0.31
CA ARG A 903 20.98 19.45 -0.40
C ARG A 903 21.44 18.98 0.96
N MET A 904 21.46 17.67 1.12
CA MET A 904 21.99 16.98 2.28
C MET A 904 23.08 16.00 1.82
N TYR A 905 24.29 16.17 2.32
CA TYR A 905 25.41 15.27 2.02
C TYR A 905 25.57 14.25 3.16
N HIS A 906 25.25 12.97 2.88
CA HIS A 906 25.21 11.87 3.85
C HIS A 906 25.39 10.49 3.20
N ASP A 907 25.29 9.42 4.00
CA ASP A 907 25.65 8.02 3.66
C ASP A 907 24.75 7.31 2.63
N VAL A 908 23.59 7.86 2.28
CA VAL A 908 22.71 7.31 1.21
C VAL A 908 22.89 8.06 -0.11
N GLY A 909 23.56 9.21 -0.08
CA GLY A 909 23.95 9.99 -1.26
C GLY A 909 25.47 10.05 -1.42
N VAL A 910 25.97 11.22 -1.81
CA VAL A 910 27.42 11.48 -1.85
C VAL A 910 27.83 12.13 -0.53
N ALA A 911 28.81 11.55 0.16
CA ALA A 911 29.40 12.15 1.35
C ALA A 911 30.07 13.48 0.98
N TRP A 912 30.03 14.48 1.86
CA TRP A 912 30.55 15.82 1.54
C TRP A 912 32.04 15.76 1.11
N ALA A 913 32.85 14.90 1.73
CA ALA A 913 34.27 14.80 1.37
C ALA A 913 34.50 14.32 -0.08
N ASP A 914 33.68 13.38 -0.54
CA ASP A 914 33.68 12.89 -1.92
C ASP A 914 33.09 13.93 -2.87
N ALA A 915 32.03 14.63 -2.43
CA ALA A 915 31.41 15.70 -3.20
C ALA A 915 32.36 16.87 -3.43
N PHE A 916 33.16 17.29 -2.44
CA PHE A 916 34.09 18.42 -2.58
C PHE A 916 35.53 18.01 -2.95
N GLY A 917 35.81 16.71 -3.05
CA GLY A 917 37.15 16.17 -3.33
C GLY A 917 38.19 16.53 -2.25
N THR A 918 37.74 16.80 -1.02
CA THR A 918 38.60 17.19 0.12
C THR A 918 37.93 16.80 1.43
N ALA A 919 38.73 16.32 2.39
CA ALA A 919 38.29 16.08 3.77
C ALA A 919 38.53 17.29 4.70
N ASP A 920 38.93 18.44 4.15
CA ASP A 920 39.15 19.68 4.91
C ASP A 920 37.88 20.54 4.91
N ARG A 921 37.18 20.58 6.06
CA ARG A 921 35.97 21.41 6.23
C ARG A 921 36.22 22.90 5.96
N SER A 922 37.39 23.42 6.31
CA SER A 922 37.70 24.83 6.11
C SER A 922 37.80 25.20 4.63
N ALA A 923 38.23 24.26 3.79
CA ALA A 923 38.23 24.42 2.35
C ALA A 923 36.80 24.42 1.77
N VAL A 924 35.91 23.60 2.35
CA VAL A 924 34.48 23.58 1.99
C VAL A 924 33.79 24.88 2.41
N ASP A 925 34.02 25.36 3.63
CA ASP A 925 33.47 26.63 4.13
C ASP A 925 33.92 27.81 3.26
N ALA A 926 35.21 27.87 2.90
CA ALA A 926 35.76 28.90 2.01
C ALA A 926 35.15 28.84 0.60
N TYR A 927 34.90 27.64 0.08
CA TYR A 927 34.22 27.45 -1.20
C TYR A 927 32.76 27.92 -1.11
N CYS A 928 32.00 27.48 -0.10
CA CYS A 928 30.61 27.89 0.08
C CYS A 928 30.50 29.41 0.22
N ALA A 929 31.41 30.05 0.96
CA ALA A 929 31.47 31.51 1.06
C ALA A 929 31.76 32.19 -0.29
N ALA A 930 32.71 31.67 -1.07
CA ALA A 930 33.04 32.22 -2.40
C ALA A 930 31.90 32.05 -3.42
N ALA A 931 31.12 30.96 -3.30
CA ALA A 931 30.03 30.62 -4.21
C ALA A 931 28.64 31.15 -3.75
N GLY A 932 28.57 31.84 -2.61
CA GLY A 932 27.30 32.32 -2.05
C GLY A 932 26.34 31.18 -1.69
N ILE A 933 26.85 30.08 -1.14
CA ILE A 933 26.10 28.92 -0.66
C ILE A 933 25.95 29.02 0.86
N GLU A 934 24.71 29.02 1.34
CA GLU A 934 24.48 28.79 2.76
C GLU A 934 24.80 27.34 3.10
N HIS A 935 25.56 27.12 4.16
CA HIS A 935 25.91 25.78 4.60
C HIS A 935 25.81 25.66 6.11
N ALA A 936 25.42 24.48 6.57
CA ALA A 936 25.33 24.13 7.98
C ALA A 936 25.90 22.73 8.21
N TRP A 937 26.88 22.66 9.11
CA TRP A 937 27.42 21.39 9.60
C TRP A 937 26.48 20.82 10.67
N LEU A 938 26.07 19.56 10.52
CA LEU A 938 25.24 18.85 11.48
C LEU A 938 26.10 18.10 12.52
N SER A 939 25.47 17.66 13.62
CA SER A 939 26.15 17.06 14.78
C SER A 939 26.86 15.72 14.52
N ASP A 940 26.64 15.12 13.35
CA ASP A 940 27.11 13.80 12.93
C ASP A 940 27.97 13.84 11.65
N ASP A 941 28.71 14.93 11.43
CA ASP A 941 29.61 15.12 10.27
C ASP A 941 28.90 15.16 8.90
N ARG A 942 27.60 15.40 8.89
CA ARG A 942 26.83 15.73 7.67
C ARG A 942 26.88 17.23 7.38
N LEU A 943 26.71 17.57 6.10
CA LEU A 943 26.66 18.95 5.61
C LEU A 943 25.34 19.20 4.89
N ALA A 944 24.60 20.22 5.29
CA ALA A 944 23.44 20.71 4.56
C ALA A 944 23.79 22.00 3.83
N THR A 945 23.38 22.14 2.57
CA THR A 945 23.56 23.38 1.80
C THR A 945 22.25 23.89 1.24
N ARG A 946 22.09 25.22 1.18
CA ARG A 946 20.94 25.89 0.59
C ARG A 946 21.40 26.97 -0.38
N GLN A 947 20.73 27.05 -1.52
CA GLN A 947 21.09 28.02 -2.55
C GLN A 947 19.91 28.44 -3.41
N ARG A 948 19.71 29.76 -3.55
CA ARG A 948 18.67 30.32 -4.42
C ARG A 948 19.21 30.52 -5.85
N ARG A 949 18.37 30.22 -6.83
CA ARG A 949 18.71 30.10 -8.25
C ARG A 949 17.64 30.69 -9.15
N THR A 950 18.04 31.18 -10.32
CA THR A 950 17.10 31.69 -11.33
C THR A 950 16.55 30.52 -12.17
N ALA A 951 15.23 30.46 -12.35
CA ALA A 951 14.59 29.43 -13.19
C ALA A 951 14.60 29.78 -14.69
N VAL A 952 14.70 31.07 -15.03
CA VAL A 952 14.80 31.56 -16.41
C VAL A 952 16.16 32.21 -16.64
N VAL A 953 17.02 31.54 -17.40
CA VAL A 953 18.41 31.95 -17.63
C VAL A 953 18.55 32.54 -19.04
N ARG A 954 19.30 33.64 -19.17
CA ARG A 954 19.66 34.20 -20.48
C ARG A 954 20.94 33.55 -20.98
N HIS A 955 20.89 33.00 -22.19
CA HIS A 955 22.04 32.38 -22.82
C HIS A 955 23.19 33.39 -23.04
N PRO A 956 24.41 33.19 -22.51
CA PRO A 956 25.47 34.20 -22.50
C PRO A 956 25.93 34.69 -23.88
N ARG A 957 25.80 33.87 -24.92
CA ARG A 957 26.22 34.24 -26.28
C ARG A 957 25.10 34.87 -27.12
N THR A 958 23.83 34.53 -26.85
CA THR A 958 22.69 34.95 -27.70
C THR A 958 21.71 35.88 -26.99
N GLY A 959 21.77 35.99 -25.66
CA GLY A 959 20.88 36.79 -24.82
C GLY A 959 19.45 36.25 -24.68
N ALA A 960 19.11 35.17 -25.39
CA ALA A 960 17.77 34.58 -25.41
C ALA A 960 17.45 33.88 -24.07
N PRO A 961 16.25 34.08 -23.51
CA PRO A 961 15.84 33.41 -22.27
C PRO A 961 15.48 31.94 -22.54
N GLY A 962 15.81 31.06 -21.60
CA GLY A 962 15.40 29.66 -21.59
C GLY A 962 15.02 29.20 -20.18
N TRP A 963 14.18 28.17 -20.09
CA TRP A 963 13.80 27.54 -18.83
C TRP A 963 14.89 26.58 -18.39
N PHE A 964 15.55 26.89 -17.28
CA PHE A 964 16.67 26.11 -16.78
C PHE A 964 16.14 24.97 -15.90
N ASN A 965 16.24 23.75 -16.43
CA ASN A 965 15.43 22.60 -16.07
C ASN A 965 15.81 21.88 -14.75
N GLN A 966 15.73 22.55 -13.62
CA GLN A 966 16.19 21.96 -12.34
C GLN A 966 15.14 21.99 -11.24
N VAL A 967 14.07 22.77 -11.43
CA VAL A 967 12.96 22.82 -10.46
C VAL A 967 12.27 21.46 -10.35
N ALA A 968 11.81 20.87 -11.46
CA ALA A 968 11.13 19.58 -11.43
C ALA A 968 12.11 18.44 -11.14
N PHE A 969 13.29 18.48 -11.75
CA PHE A 969 14.28 17.41 -11.76
C PHE A 969 15.05 17.23 -10.45
N LEU A 970 15.29 18.31 -9.70
CA LEU A 970 15.88 18.26 -8.36
C LEU A 970 14.82 18.35 -7.26
N ASN A 971 13.55 18.11 -7.59
CA ASN A 971 12.50 18.07 -6.59
C ASN A 971 12.50 16.72 -5.88
N GLY A 972 12.28 16.70 -4.56
CA GLY A 972 12.13 15.44 -3.83
C GLY A 972 11.02 14.56 -4.41
N LEU A 973 10.02 15.14 -5.08
CA LEU A 973 8.92 14.43 -5.71
C LEU A 973 9.31 13.54 -6.89
N THR A 974 10.50 13.71 -7.49
CA THR A 974 10.99 12.80 -8.55
C THR A 974 11.70 11.56 -8.01
N MET A 975 11.96 11.49 -6.71
CA MET A 975 12.43 10.26 -6.08
C MET A 975 11.27 9.27 -5.95
N ASP A 976 11.57 7.97 -6.06
CA ASP A 976 10.59 6.93 -5.75
C ASP A 976 9.93 7.24 -4.39
N PRO A 977 8.58 7.22 -4.30
CA PRO A 977 7.89 7.59 -3.07
C PRO A 977 8.37 6.83 -1.84
N ALA A 978 8.68 5.53 -1.96
CA ALA A 978 9.17 4.74 -0.84
C ALA A 978 10.59 5.16 -0.42
N VAL A 979 11.44 5.56 -1.37
CA VAL A 979 12.79 6.08 -1.12
C VAL A 979 12.73 7.47 -0.49
N ARG A 980 11.92 8.38 -1.04
CA ARG A 980 11.69 9.72 -0.48
C ARG A 980 11.18 9.63 0.95
N ASP A 981 10.20 8.77 1.18
CA ASP A 981 9.58 8.60 2.49
C ASP A 981 10.57 7.96 3.47
N TYR A 982 11.36 6.97 3.04
CA TYR A 982 12.46 6.41 3.83
C TYR A 982 13.50 7.47 4.23
N LEU A 983 13.95 8.30 3.28
CA LEU A 983 14.97 9.32 3.53
C LEU A 983 14.45 10.43 4.45
N THR A 984 13.20 10.82 4.26
CA THR A 984 12.52 11.81 5.12
C THR A 984 12.33 11.25 6.53
N ASP A 985 11.99 9.97 6.67
CA ASP A 985 11.81 9.30 7.96
C ASP A 985 13.15 9.11 8.71
N VAL A 986 14.22 8.76 8.00
CA VAL A 986 15.54 8.48 8.61
C VAL A 986 16.32 9.76 8.92
N TYR A 987 16.29 10.74 8.01
CA TYR A 987 17.16 11.93 8.08
C TYR A 987 16.39 13.23 8.39
N GLY A 988 15.06 13.17 8.52
CA GLY A 988 14.19 14.30 8.82
C GLY A 988 13.60 14.99 7.57
N PRO A 989 12.76 16.02 7.76
CA PRO A 989 12.08 16.73 6.66
C PRO A 989 13.02 17.43 5.66
N ASP A 990 14.26 17.70 6.05
CA ASP A 990 15.32 18.23 5.19
C ASP A 990 16.37 17.16 4.81
N GLY A 991 16.06 15.90 5.09
CA GLY A 991 16.95 14.75 4.95
C GLY A 991 17.05 14.16 3.54
N LEU A 992 16.33 14.75 2.58
CA LEU A 992 16.45 14.37 1.18
C LEU A 992 17.82 14.81 0.63
N PRO A 993 18.52 13.98 -0.15
CA PRO A 993 19.80 14.32 -0.77
C PRO A 993 19.74 15.62 -1.58
N PHE A 994 18.58 15.91 -2.16
CA PHE A 994 18.24 17.16 -2.83
C PHE A 994 16.72 17.40 -2.76
N ASP A 995 16.32 18.67 -2.72
CA ASP A 995 14.92 19.08 -2.88
C ASP A 995 14.81 20.53 -3.37
N THR A 996 13.74 20.86 -4.09
CA THR A 996 13.47 22.21 -4.61
C THR A 996 12.19 22.81 -4.04
N SER A 997 12.27 24.09 -3.71
CA SER A 997 11.14 24.96 -3.36
C SER A 997 11.11 26.19 -4.27
N ALA A 998 10.01 26.93 -4.28
CA ALA A 998 10.00 28.29 -4.82
C ALA A 998 11.05 29.15 -4.08
N GLY A 999 11.57 30.19 -4.71
CA GLY A 999 12.67 30.97 -4.15
C GLY A 999 12.37 31.67 -2.82
N ASP A 1000 11.10 31.85 -2.47
CA ASP A 1000 10.62 32.32 -1.18
C ASP A 1000 10.55 31.23 -0.08
N GLY A 1001 10.88 29.98 -0.43
CA GLY A 1001 10.84 28.81 0.45
C GLY A 1001 9.53 28.02 0.38
N THR A 1002 8.54 28.45 -0.41
CA THR A 1002 7.27 27.72 -0.56
C THR A 1002 7.50 26.37 -1.25
N PRO A 1003 7.00 25.25 -0.71
CA PRO A 1003 7.11 23.95 -1.38
C PRO A 1003 6.48 23.98 -2.78
N VAL A 1004 7.13 23.34 -3.76
CA VAL A 1004 6.56 23.18 -5.11
C VAL A 1004 5.57 22.01 -5.08
N PRO A 1005 4.27 22.21 -5.38
CA PRO A 1005 3.28 21.13 -5.39
C PRO A 1005 3.55 20.10 -6.49
N ALA A 1006 3.11 18.85 -6.28
CA ALA A 1006 3.22 17.78 -7.28
C ALA A 1006 2.62 18.17 -8.63
N ALA A 1007 1.44 18.80 -8.65
CA ALA A 1007 0.82 19.28 -9.88
C ALA A 1007 1.69 20.30 -10.67
N THR A 1008 2.53 21.08 -9.99
CA THR A 1008 3.48 22.00 -10.64
C THR A 1008 4.66 21.24 -11.24
N VAL A 1009 5.20 20.25 -10.52
CA VAL A 1009 6.25 19.35 -11.03
C VAL A 1009 5.74 18.56 -12.24
N ASP A 1010 4.55 17.96 -12.14
CA ASP A 1010 3.90 17.23 -13.22
C ASP A 1010 3.61 18.11 -14.44
N GLY A 1011 3.18 19.36 -14.21
CA GLY A 1011 2.95 20.34 -15.26
C GLY A 1011 4.23 20.73 -16.01
N ILE A 1012 5.37 20.84 -15.30
CA ILE A 1012 6.68 21.08 -15.91
C ILE A 1012 7.12 19.83 -16.71
N ASN A 1013 7.03 18.65 -16.11
CA ASN A 1013 7.42 17.38 -16.74
C ASN A 1013 6.61 17.10 -18.02
N ALA A 1014 5.29 17.31 -18.00
CA ALA A 1014 4.44 17.14 -19.16
C ALA A 1014 4.78 18.08 -20.33
N VAL A 1015 5.34 19.27 -20.04
CA VAL A 1015 5.87 20.16 -21.09
C VAL A 1015 7.22 19.65 -21.58
N TYR A 1016 8.10 19.20 -20.68
CA TYR A 1016 9.36 18.58 -21.07
C TYR A 1016 9.18 17.38 -21.99
N ASP A 1017 8.32 16.43 -21.62
CA ASP A 1017 8.05 15.22 -22.40
C ASP A 1017 7.58 15.56 -23.81
N ARG A 1018 6.75 16.60 -23.95
CA ARG A 1018 6.24 17.08 -25.25
C ARG A 1018 7.32 17.63 -26.17
N PHE A 1019 8.37 18.25 -25.62
CA PHE A 1019 9.46 18.86 -26.39
C PHE A 1019 10.73 18.02 -26.41
N THR A 1020 10.67 16.82 -25.84
CA THR A 1020 11.79 15.88 -25.79
C THR A 1020 11.90 15.12 -27.10
N VAL A 1021 13.11 15.10 -27.69
CA VAL A 1021 13.46 14.32 -28.87
C VAL A 1021 14.75 13.57 -28.61
N GLY A 1022 14.93 12.38 -29.19
CA GLY A 1022 16.17 11.63 -28.99
C GLY A 1022 16.58 10.82 -30.19
N GLU A 1023 17.80 10.29 -30.18
CA GLU A 1023 18.32 9.37 -31.19
C GLU A 1023 18.97 8.16 -30.51
N PRO A 1024 18.82 6.95 -31.07
CA PRO A 1024 19.55 5.77 -30.62
C PRO A 1024 21.06 5.96 -30.79
N TRP A 1025 21.84 5.49 -29.82
CA TRP A 1025 23.29 5.54 -29.88
C TRP A 1025 23.87 4.42 -30.74
N GLN A 1026 24.90 4.75 -31.51
CA GLN A 1026 25.79 3.76 -32.13
C GLN A 1026 27.16 3.81 -31.47
N GLU A 1027 27.89 2.70 -31.56
CA GLU A 1027 29.27 2.64 -31.06
C GLU A 1027 30.12 3.63 -31.85
N GLY A 1028 30.84 4.51 -31.14
CA GLY A 1028 31.65 5.54 -31.76
C GLY A 1028 30.91 6.82 -32.14
N ASP A 1029 29.64 6.98 -31.75
CA ASP A 1029 28.91 8.25 -31.87
C ASP A 1029 29.37 9.26 -30.80
N VAL A 1030 29.28 10.55 -31.10
CA VAL A 1030 29.52 11.65 -30.16
C VAL A 1030 28.35 12.63 -30.19
N LEU A 1031 27.81 12.98 -29.02
CA LEU A 1031 26.80 14.02 -28.88
C LEU A 1031 27.42 15.29 -28.31
N LEU A 1032 27.14 16.41 -28.96
CA LEU A 1032 27.43 17.76 -28.44
C LEU A 1032 26.13 18.39 -27.92
N VAL A 1033 26.18 18.96 -26.73
CA VAL A 1033 25.03 19.63 -26.10
C VAL A 1033 25.44 21.01 -25.60
N ASP A 1034 24.67 22.04 -25.94
CA ASP A 1034 24.74 23.35 -25.30
C ASP A 1034 23.96 23.27 -23.98
N ASN A 1035 24.68 23.21 -22.87
CA ASN A 1035 24.15 22.96 -21.54
C ASN A 1035 23.26 24.10 -21.00
N ILE A 1036 23.25 25.26 -21.67
CA ILE A 1036 22.42 26.40 -21.26
C ILE A 1036 21.14 26.43 -22.08
N ARG A 1037 21.18 25.95 -23.33
CA ARG A 1037 20.03 25.94 -24.25
C ARG A 1037 19.22 24.65 -24.19
N THR A 1038 19.85 23.52 -23.89
CA THR A 1038 19.23 22.20 -24.11
C THR A 1038 19.30 21.38 -22.84
N ALA A 1039 18.15 20.91 -22.34
CA ALA A 1039 18.10 19.87 -21.32
C ALA A 1039 18.38 18.51 -21.98
N HIS A 1040 19.08 17.60 -21.31
CA HIS A 1040 19.39 16.28 -21.85
C HIS A 1040 19.29 15.17 -20.80
N ALA A 1041 18.78 14.02 -21.24
CA ALA A 1041 18.60 12.83 -20.42
C ALA A 1041 18.92 11.55 -21.22
N ARG A 1042 18.99 10.43 -20.50
CA ARG A 1042 19.19 9.10 -21.06
C ARG A 1042 17.95 8.27 -20.75
N GLU A 1043 17.43 7.57 -21.76
CA GLU A 1043 16.37 6.59 -21.55
C GLU A 1043 16.95 5.30 -20.92
N PRO A 1044 16.14 4.55 -20.14
CA PRO A 1044 16.47 3.20 -19.69
C PRO A 1044 16.94 2.29 -20.82
N TYR A 1045 17.90 1.40 -20.54
CA TYR A 1045 18.37 0.38 -21.47
C TYR A 1045 18.88 -0.87 -20.75
N GLU A 1046 18.87 -1.99 -21.45
CA GLU A 1046 19.42 -3.25 -20.93
C GLU A 1046 20.80 -3.55 -21.55
N GLY A 1047 21.73 -4.00 -20.71
CA GLY A 1047 23.08 -4.39 -21.11
C GLY A 1047 24.17 -3.37 -20.80
N ARG A 1048 25.43 -3.70 -21.14
CA ARG A 1048 26.59 -2.85 -20.86
C ARG A 1048 26.70 -1.73 -21.89
N ARG A 1049 26.92 -0.50 -21.42
CA ARG A 1049 27.13 0.69 -22.25
C ARG A 1049 28.11 1.63 -21.53
N ASP A 1050 29.21 1.94 -22.20
CA ASP A 1050 30.29 2.75 -21.65
C ASP A 1050 30.28 4.12 -22.33
N ILE A 1051 30.18 5.19 -21.53
CA ILE A 1051 30.17 6.58 -22.01
C ILE A 1051 31.32 7.35 -21.37
N ALA A 1052 32.04 8.13 -22.17
CA ALA A 1052 32.98 9.13 -21.69
C ALA A 1052 32.40 10.54 -21.88
N VAL A 1053 32.64 11.42 -20.91
CA VAL A 1053 32.07 12.77 -20.85
C VAL A 1053 33.19 13.79 -20.78
N VAL A 1054 33.11 14.84 -21.59
CA VAL A 1054 33.93 16.05 -21.43
C VAL A 1054 33.01 17.21 -21.08
N LEU A 1055 33.32 17.86 -19.95
CA LEU A 1055 32.71 19.12 -19.55
C LEU A 1055 33.51 20.24 -20.23
N GLY A 1056 32.90 21.05 -21.08
CA GLY A 1056 33.60 21.97 -21.97
C GLY A 1056 33.10 23.42 -21.89
N ASP A 1057 33.96 24.35 -22.28
CA ASP A 1057 33.70 25.80 -22.37
C ASP A 1057 33.13 26.39 -21.06
N PRO A 1058 33.97 26.63 -20.03
CA PRO A 1058 33.50 27.15 -18.73
C PRO A 1058 32.76 28.48 -18.91
N THR A 1059 31.58 28.58 -18.33
CA THR A 1059 30.70 29.74 -18.47
C THR A 1059 30.11 30.13 -17.12
N GLU A 1060 30.27 31.39 -16.73
CA GLU A 1060 29.52 31.99 -15.63
C GLU A 1060 28.20 32.55 -16.15
N LEU A 1061 27.10 32.26 -15.46
CA LEU A 1061 25.77 32.75 -15.82
C LEU A 1061 25.47 34.03 -14.99
N PRO A 1062 25.39 35.21 -15.61
CA PRO A 1062 25.09 36.45 -14.88
C PRO A 1062 23.74 36.37 -14.16
N GLY A 1063 23.71 36.63 -12.85
CA GLY A 1063 22.48 36.65 -12.05
C GLY A 1063 21.82 35.27 -11.87
N HIS A 1064 22.55 34.18 -12.07
CA HIS A 1064 22.04 32.82 -11.87
C HIS A 1064 21.96 32.43 -10.39
N VAL A 1065 22.91 32.92 -9.58
CA VAL A 1065 22.93 32.74 -8.12
C VAL A 1065 22.30 33.97 -7.47
N LEU A 1066 21.25 33.75 -6.68
CA LEU A 1066 20.57 34.81 -5.95
C LEU A 1066 20.92 34.70 -4.45
N PRO A 1067 21.16 35.81 -3.73
CA PRO A 1067 21.36 35.76 -2.30
C PRO A 1067 20.08 35.27 -1.61
N VAL A 1068 20.25 34.45 -0.57
CA VAL A 1068 19.18 34.10 0.37
C VAL A 1068 19.12 35.27 1.36
N SER A 1069 18.00 35.99 1.37
CA SER A 1069 17.83 37.17 2.25
C SER A 1069 17.33 36.73 3.62
N ASP A 1070 17.96 37.19 4.69
CA ASP A 1070 17.36 37.15 6.04
C ASP A 1070 16.02 37.90 5.99
N GLY A 1071 14.98 37.27 6.56
CA GLY A 1071 13.60 37.72 6.36
C GLY A 1071 13.36 39.18 6.73
N GLU A 1072 13.00 39.98 5.73
CA GLU A 1072 12.10 41.12 5.89
C GLU A 1072 11.09 41.08 4.74
N HIS A 1073 9.85 40.72 5.08
CA HIS A 1073 8.68 40.93 4.24
C HIS A 1073 8.43 42.43 4.07
N PRO A 1074 7.87 42.83 2.93
CA PRO A 1074 6.63 43.60 2.93
C PRO A 1074 5.41 42.73 2.67
#